data_AF-A0A8J5GJG7-F1
#
_entry.id   AF-A0A8J5GJG7-F1
#
_cell.length_a   1.000
_cell.length_b   1.000
_cell.length_c   1.000
_cell.angle_alpha   90.00
_cell.angle_beta   90.00
_cell.angle_gamma   90.00
#
_symmetry.space_group_name_H-M   'P 1'
#
loop_
_entity.id
_entity.type
_entity.pdbx_description
1 polymer ?
#
loop_
_entity_poly.entity_id
_entity_poly.type
_entity_poly.pdbx_seq_one_letter_code
_entity_poly.pdbx_strand_id
1 'polypeptide(L)'
;MFTSLLQSFTGDLFDCIEMYKQPAFDNPVLKNHKLQIRPSFLTKSNVTMDGNFKLPLDPGFNDTCPLGTVIIRRTRKEELIMAKELPKYFRNYGSRYHALDSSDKSYYAVMHSRIAKFHGFESSITTWALPNVGPDQASVNQVWMMGDVDGPEEKLNAIQTGWHVIPKLYDDKFTRFFTYFTIDNHKTGCMNLLCKGFIQVSAIFGPGHAFTGSDLSTYGGKQAYFSFEIRKDPELGHWWLSTADENLGYWPKEVLPNFDVSREIDFGGAVYSPDNEGSPPMGSGYYAKEGIGKSSYFMSVKFRGDDHRAFTPGKDWARVVFHLTLRMSLKEAFMNYGEVVDGKVEGLEGFGFVIFISSEEASAIISGMDGKVLDKYIGGNIPLTEEEELEIEKELRSLNKLPVKTLKSFTGDLFDCIEMYKQPAFDNPVLKNHKLQIRPSFQTKSNVTMDEKFKPPLDPGFNDTCPLGTVIIRRTRKEELIMAKELPKYFRNYGSRYGVLDSSGNNYYVVMQSQKSKFHGFESSITTWALPNVGPDQSTASQVWMIGDVDGPDENLNVIQTGWHIDNHKTGCINLLCKGFIQVSAIFGPGHAFTGSDLSTYGGKQAYFSFEIRKDPELGHWWLSTADENLGYWPKEVLPSLDVAKAIDFGGVVYSPNNEGSPPMGSGYFAEEGIGKSSYFKSVTFRGDDQRAFTPGKDWARAVQNVAEKYYQIIAPIPDGGPWNVAYGGPGGLFNSSAV
;
A
#
# COMPACT_ATOMS: atom_id res chain seq x y z
N MET A 1 6.05 38.83 -18.25
CA MET A 1 6.12 39.76 -17.10
C MET A 1 4.93 39.40 -16.23
N PHE A 2 5.15 38.76 -15.07
CA PHE A 2 4.09 38.38 -14.12
C PHE A 2 3.80 39.57 -13.20
N THR A 3 2.57 39.69 -12.70
CA THR A 3 2.12 40.83 -11.88
C THR A 3 2.45 40.65 -10.40
N SER A 4 2.48 39.41 -9.92
CA SER A 4 2.82 39.04 -8.55
C SER A 4 3.24 37.57 -8.49
N LEU A 5 3.97 37.20 -7.43
CA LEU A 5 4.44 35.85 -7.16
C LEU A 5 3.85 35.36 -5.84
N LEU A 6 3.30 34.15 -5.85
CA LEU A 6 2.78 33.46 -4.68
C LEU A 6 3.64 32.23 -4.40
N GLN A 7 3.82 31.88 -3.13
CA GLN A 7 4.49 30.65 -2.72
C GLN A 7 3.49 29.79 -1.95
N SER A 8 3.30 28.57 -2.41
CA SER A 8 2.45 27.57 -1.76
C SER A 8 3.08 27.01 -0.48
N PHE A 9 2.28 26.35 0.33
CA PHE A 9 2.72 25.60 1.51
C PHE A 9 3.72 24.49 1.17
N THR A 10 3.60 23.89 -0.02
CA THR A 10 4.54 22.87 -0.54
C THR A 10 5.84 23.46 -1.09
N GLY A 11 5.97 24.78 -1.11
CA GLY A 11 7.15 25.49 -1.60
C GLY A 11 7.14 25.76 -3.11
N ASP A 12 6.10 25.34 -3.85
CA ASP A 12 5.92 25.70 -5.26
C ASP A 12 5.68 27.20 -5.43
N LEU A 13 6.25 27.75 -6.49
CA LEU A 13 6.05 29.13 -6.91
C LEU A 13 4.93 29.22 -7.95
N PHE A 14 4.01 30.17 -7.77
CA PHE A 14 2.93 30.47 -8.69
C PHE A 14 3.03 31.91 -9.17
N ASP A 15 2.94 32.09 -10.48
CA ASP A 15 2.96 33.38 -11.15
C ASP A 15 1.53 33.83 -11.45
N CYS A 16 1.17 35.03 -11.01
CA CYS A 16 -0.05 35.69 -11.46
C CYS A 16 0.22 36.33 -12.82
N ILE A 17 -0.41 35.80 -13.86
CA ILE A 17 -0.19 36.23 -15.25
C ILE A 17 -1.49 36.83 -15.79
N GLU A 18 -1.42 37.99 -16.44
CA GLU A 18 -2.58 38.55 -17.13
C GLU A 18 -3.22 37.52 -18.07
N MET A 19 -4.54 37.38 -18.04
CA MET A 19 -5.26 36.28 -18.72
C MET A 19 -4.85 36.08 -20.19
N TYR A 20 -4.56 37.16 -20.92
CA TYR A 20 -4.20 37.14 -22.35
C TYR A 20 -2.72 36.88 -22.62
N LYS A 21 -1.87 36.87 -21.60
CA LYS A 21 -0.41 36.65 -21.68
C LYS A 21 -0.01 35.24 -21.22
N GLN A 22 -0.98 34.37 -20.92
CA GLN A 22 -0.70 33.00 -20.49
C GLN A 22 -0.09 32.16 -21.63
N PRO A 23 0.71 31.12 -21.29
CA PRO A 23 1.44 30.30 -22.29
C PRO A 23 0.56 29.63 -23.34
N ALA A 24 -0.72 29.42 -23.07
CA ALA A 24 -1.66 28.82 -24.01
C ALA A 24 -1.71 29.56 -25.36
N PHE A 25 -1.62 30.90 -25.35
CA PHE A 25 -1.70 31.74 -26.55
C PHE A 25 -0.44 31.70 -27.43
N ASP A 26 0.65 31.11 -26.95
CA ASP A 26 1.81 30.84 -27.78
C ASP A 26 1.59 29.65 -28.73
N ASN A 27 0.43 28.96 -28.63
CA ASN A 27 0.06 27.91 -29.57
C ASN A 27 -0.30 28.56 -30.92
N PRO A 28 0.34 28.17 -32.05
CA PRO A 28 0.05 28.74 -33.36
C PRO A 28 -1.43 28.69 -33.76
N VAL A 29 -2.15 27.66 -33.31
CA VAL A 29 -3.57 27.46 -33.59
C VAL A 29 -4.46 28.45 -32.82
N LEU A 30 -3.95 29.03 -31.72
CA LEU A 30 -4.69 29.96 -30.86
C LEU A 30 -4.33 31.44 -31.07
N LYS A 31 -3.52 31.78 -32.09
CA LYS A 31 -3.07 33.17 -32.34
C LYS A 31 -4.20 34.21 -32.42
N ASN A 32 -5.35 33.82 -32.98
CA ASN A 32 -6.52 34.69 -33.14
C ASN A 32 -7.69 34.24 -32.24
N HIS A 33 -7.41 33.42 -31.23
CA HIS A 33 -8.44 32.90 -30.35
C HIS A 33 -9.03 34.00 -29.48
N LYS A 34 -10.37 34.10 -29.44
CA LYS A 34 -11.05 35.04 -28.58
C LYS A 34 -11.26 34.39 -27.20
N LEU A 35 -10.64 34.95 -26.18
CA LEU A 35 -10.77 34.47 -24.81
C LEU A 35 -12.25 34.45 -24.38
N GLN A 36 -12.73 33.28 -23.98
CA GLN A 36 -13.99 33.09 -23.29
C GLN A 36 -13.73 33.09 -21.77
N ILE A 37 -14.26 34.07 -21.03
CA ILE A 37 -14.04 34.20 -19.57
C ILE A 37 -15.00 33.30 -18.77
N ARG A 38 -16.20 33.03 -19.33
CA ARG A 38 -17.21 32.16 -18.71
C ARG A 38 -17.93 31.33 -19.77
N PRO A 39 -18.33 30.08 -19.46
CA PRO A 39 -19.16 29.29 -20.34
C PRO A 39 -20.53 29.95 -20.56
N SER A 40 -21.19 29.62 -21.68
CA SER A 40 -22.57 30.04 -21.97
C SER A 40 -23.61 29.40 -21.04
N PHE A 41 -23.25 28.28 -20.40
CA PHE A 41 -24.10 27.60 -19.42
C PHE A 41 -23.84 28.10 -18.00
N LEU A 42 -24.89 28.09 -17.17
CA LEU A 42 -24.74 28.28 -15.73
C LEU A 42 -24.05 27.06 -15.13
N THR A 43 -22.89 27.26 -14.51
CA THR A 43 -22.39 26.36 -13.47
C THR A 43 -23.37 26.44 -12.30
N LYS A 44 -24.05 25.34 -11.98
CA LYS A 44 -25.14 25.36 -10.99
C LYS A 44 -24.56 25.64 -9.59
N SER A 45 -24.71 26.87 -9.11
CA SER A 45 -24.38 27.28 -7.75
C SER A 45 -25.40 26.82 -6.67
N ASN A 46 -26.42 26.01 -7.02
CA ASN A 46 -27.53 25.65 -6.11
C ASN A 46 -27.99 24.17 -6.20
N VAL A 47 -27.07 23.23 -6.43
CA VAL A 47 -27.33 21.81 -6.13
C VAL A 47 -26.27 21.37 -5.15
N THR A 48 -26.71 20.92 -3.97
CA THR A 48 -25.89 20.30 -2.94
C THR A 48 -25.13 19.10 -3.52
N MET A 49 -23.92 19.33 -4.03
CA MET A 49 -22.84 18.35 -3.94
C MET A 49 -22.45 18.34 -2.45
N ASP A 50 -23.16 17.56 -1.63
CA ASP A 50 -22.99 17.46 -0.16
C ASP A 50 -22.38 18.69 0.53
N GLY A 51 -23.17 19.75 0.66
CA GLY A 51 -23.17 20.74 1.75
C GLY A 51 -21.90 21.50 2.16
N ASN A 52 -20.69 21.22 1.68
CA ASN A 52 -19.46 21.81 2.23
C ASN A 52 -18.22 21.74 1.30
N PHE A 53 -18.35 21.48 0.00
CA PHE A 53 -17.19 21.58 -0.90
C PHE A 53 -16.76 23.05 -1.03
N LYS A 54 -15.48 23.32 -0.74
CA LYS A 54 -14.79 24.57 -1.07
C LYS A 54 -13.55 24.18 -1.85
N LEU A 55 -13.17 24.98 -2.84
CA LEU A 55 -11.88 24.83 -3.52
C LEU A 55 -10.75 24.78 -2.47
N PRO A 56 -9.76 23.88 -2.65
CA PRO A 56 -8.57 23.87 -1.82
C PRO A 56 -7.88 25.24 -1.90
N LEU A 57 -7.96 26.01 -0.82
CA LEU A 57 -7.18 27.23 -0.69
C LEU A 57 -5.83 26.83 -0.09
N ASP A 58 -4.75 27.06 -0.84
CA ASP A 58 -3.41 26.74 -0.36
C ASP A 58 -3.11 27.60 0.88
N PRO A 59 -2.82 26.99 2.04
CA PRO A 59 -2.58 27.75 3.27
C PRO A 59 -1.31 28.59 3.23
N GLY A 60 -0.42 28.38 2.25
CA GLY A 60 0.75 29.21 2.00
C GLY A 60 0.44 30.53 1.28
N PHE A 61 -0.73 30.64 0.64
CA PHE A 61 -1.12 31.87 -0.04
C PHE A 61 -1.64 32.92 0.94
N ASN A 62 -0.87 34.00 1.09
CA ASN A 62 -1.29 35.17 1.88
C ASN A 62 -2.34 36.04 1.17
N ASP A 63 -2.49 35.89 -0.16
CA ASP A 63 -3.45 36.62 -0.99
C ASP A 63 -3.76 35.81 -2.28
N THR A 64 -4.81 36.20 -3.00
CA THR A 64 -5.18 35.64 -4.32
C THR A 64 -4.56 36.43 -5.46
N CYS A 65 -4.50 35.84 -6.66
CA CYS A 65 -4.02 36.58 -7.83
C CYS A 65 -4.92 37.79 -8.16
N PRO A 66 -4.35 38.95 -8.56
CA PRO A 66 -5.13 40.16 -8.87
C PRO A 66 -6.21 39.93 -9.93
N LEU A 67 -7.29 40.70 -9.87
CA LEU A 67 -8.35 40.67 -10.88
C LEU A 67 -7.79 40.86 -12.30
N GLY A 68 -8.23 40.01 -13.24
CA GLY A 68 -7.73 40.00 -14.62
C GLY A 68 -6.46 39.18 -14.84
N THR A 69 -5.99 38.47 -13.81
CA THR A 69 -4.85 37.54 -13.89
C THR A 69 -5.29 36.11 -13.57
N VAL A 70 -4.44 35.14 -13.93
CA VAL A 70 -4.61 33.71 -13.68
C VAL A 70 -3.40 33.18 -12.92
N ILE A 71 -3.63 32.18 -12.07
CA ILE A 71 -2.58 31.58 -11.23
C ILE A 71 -1.89 30.43 -11.97
N ILE A 72 -0.64 30.60 -12.39
CA ILE A 72 0.09 29.58 -13.14
C ILE A 72 1.28 29.08 -12.33
N ARG A 73 1.38 27.77 -12.10
CA ARG A 73 2.55 27.18 -11.44
C ARG A 73 3.79 27.43 -12.30
N ARG A 74 4.84 27.97 -11.68
CA ARG A 74 6.12 28.17 -12.34
C ARG A 74 6.75 26.82 -12.68
N THR A 75 6.99 26.62 -13.97
CA THR A 75 7.59 25.38 -14.49
C THR A 75 9.12 25.45 -14.42
N ARG A 76 9.77 24.36 -13.99
CA ARG A 76 11.24 24.26 -13.98
C ARG A 76 11.76 23.68 -15.30
N LYS A 77 13.04 23.90 -15.59
CA LYS A 77 13.67 23.43 -16.84
C LYS A 77 13.65 21.91 -16.95
N GLU A 78 13.88 21.24 -15.82
CA GLU A 78 13.93 19.79 -15.67
C GLU A 78 12.55 19.18 -15.98
N GLU A 79 11.47 19.83 -15.52
CA GLU A 79 10.09 19.42 -15.78
C GLU A 79 9.75 19.46 -17.28
N LEU A 80 10.28 20.43 -18.03
CA LEU A 80 10.11 20.50 -19.49
C LEU A 80 10.85 19.38 -20.24
N ILE A 81 11.96 18.90 -19.67
CA ILE A 81 12.70 17.75 -20.23
C ILE A 81 11.89 16.47 -19.97
N MET A 82 11.43 16.29 -18.73
CA MET A 82 10.60 15.16 -18.33
C MET A 82 9.25 15.12 -19.04
N ALA A 83 8.69 16.29 -19.38
CA ALA A 83 7.43 16.39 -20.12
C ALA A 83 7.43 15.63 -21.45
N LYS A 84 8.61 15.46 -22.08
CA LYS A 84 8.76 14.71 -23.33
C LYS A 84 8.65 13.20 -23.14
N GLU A 85 8.96 12.72 -21.95
CA GLU A 85 8.82 11.31 -21.57
C GLU A 85 7.43 11.00 -21.02
N LEU A 86 6.65 12.03 -20.66
CA LEU A 86 5.32 11.86 -20.08
C LEU A 86 4.35 11.02 -20.90
N PRO A 87 4.31 11.11 -22.25
CA PRO A 87 3.41 10.27 -23.03
C PRO A 87 3.56 8.76 -22.76
N LYS A 88 4.72 8.28 -22.29
CA LYS A 88 4.91 6.88 -21.87
C LYS A 88 4.02 6.46 -20.69
N TYR A 89 3.82 7.33 -19.70
CA TYR A 89 2.94 7.05 -18.55
C TYR A 89 1.45 7.07 -18.93
N PHE A 90 1.11 7.67 -20.09
CA PHE A 90 -0.27 7.82 -20.56
C PHE A 90 -0.62 7.03 -21.84
N ARG A 91 0.38 6.40 -22.47
CA ARG A 91 0.24 5.70 -23.76
C ARG A 91 -0.69 4.49 -23.72
N ASN A 92 -0.76 3.83 -22.57
CA ASN A 92 -1.50 2.58 -22.40
C ASN A 92 -3.00 2.80 -22.14
N TYR A 93 -3.51 4.04 -22.24
CA TYR A 93 -4.90 4.38 -21.89
C TYR A 93 -5.86 4.46 -23.09
N GLY A 94 -5.37 4.44 -24.34
CA GLY A 94 -6.19 4.74 -25.51
C GLY A 94 -6.48 3.59 -26.47
N SER A 95 -5.90 2.40 -26.29
CA SER A 95 -6.13 1.29 -27.22
C SER A 95 -7.05 0.21 -26.63
N ARG A 96 -8.15 -0.05 -27.34
CA ARG A 96 -8.83 -1.37 -27.28
C ARG A 96 -7.94 -2.48 -27.88
N TYR A 97 -6.81 -2.11 -28.48
CA TYR A 97 -5.99 -2.95 -29.33
C TYR A 97 -4.50 -2.66 -29.07
N HIS A 98 -3.83 -3.61 -28.45
CA HIS A 98 -2.37 -3.67 -28.23
C HIS A 98 -1.83 -2.99 -26.96
N ALA A 99 -1.42 -3.86 -26.02
CA ALA A 99 -0.17 -3.68 -25.31
C ALA A 99 0.92 -3.48 -26.37
N LEU A 100 1.44 -2.25 -26.49
CA LEU A 100 2.70 -2.07 -27.18
C LEU A 100 3.77 -2.82 -26.39
N ASP A 101 4.64 -3.49 -27.12
CA ASP A 101 5.79 -4.30 -26.72
C ASP A 101 6.86 -3.41 -26.03
N SER A 102 6.48 -2.71 -24.96
CA SER A 102 7.37 -1.91 -24.13
C SER A 102 7.71 -2.69 -22.87
N SER A 103 9.01 -2.72 -22.56
CA SER A 103 9.61 -3.22 -21.31
C SER A 103 9.26 -2.37 -20.07
N ASP A 104 8.04 -1.86 -19.99
CA ASP A 104 7.55 -1.05 -18.86
C ASP A 104 6.15 -1.55 -18.49
N LYS A 105 5.86 -1.71 -17.19
CA LYS A 105 4.58 -2.24 -16.70
C LYS A 105 3.62 -1.11 -16.38
N SER A 106 2.44 -1.15 -16.98
CA SER A 106 1.31 -0.29 -16.61
C SER A 106 0.11 -1.13 -16.22
N TYR A 107 -0.55 -0.76 -15.13
CA TYR A 107 -1.75 -1.43 -14.63
C TYR A 107 -2.88 -0.42 -14.47
N TYR A 108 -4.11 -0.86 -14.72
CA TYR A 108 -5.28 0.01 -14.60
C TYR A 108 -6.50 -0.73 -14.07
N ALA A 109 -7.32 0.00 -13.32
CA ALA A 109 -8.60 -0.44 -12.79
C ALA A 109 -9.65 0.63 -13.11
N VAL A 110 -10.42 0.38 -14.17
CA VAL A 110 -11.18 1.43 -14.86
C VAL A 110 -12.58 0.97 -15.22
N MET A 111 -13.49 1.94 -15.32
CA MET A 111 -14.87 1.71 -15.69
C MET A 111 -15.16 2.34 -17.04
N HIS A 112 -15.38 1.51 -18.06
CA HIS A 112 -15.68 1.95 -19.42
C HIS A 112 -17.15 2.26 -19.61
N SER A 113 -17.48 3.42 -20.14
CA SER A 113 -18.85 3.67 -20.61
C SER A 113 -19.17 2.88 -21.87
N ARG A 114 -20.45 2.64 -22.13
CA ARG A 114 -20.88 2.24 -23.49
C ARG A 114 -20.53 3.33 -24.50
N ILE A 115 -20.25 2.91 -25.73
CA ILE A 115 -20.06 3.84 -26.85
C ILE A 115 -21.37 4.59 -27.12
N ALA A 116 -21.37 5.90 -26.91
CA ALA A 116 -22.52 6.78 -27.13
C ALA A 116 -22.06 8.18 -27.54
N LYS A 117 -22.91 9.21 -27.52
CA LYS A 117 -22.49 10.60 -27.71
C LYS A 117 -22.64 11.33 -26.39
N PHE A 118 -21.52 11.86 -25.90
CA PHE A 118 -21.44 12.55 -24.64
C PHE A 118 -20.96 13.99 -24.84
N HIS A 119 -21.61 14.90 -24.12
CA HIS A 119 -21.34 16.34 -24.11
C HIS A 119 -20.84 16.82 -22.75
N GLY A 120 -20.57 15.89 -21.83
CA GLY A 120 -20.00 16.20 -20.52
C GLY A 120 -20.02 15.05 -19.52
N PHE A 121 -19.23 15.22 -18.47
CA PHE A 121 -19.04 14.33 -17.34
C PHE A 121 -18.93 15.16 -16.06
N GLU A 122 -19.59 14.74 -14.99
CA GLU A 122 -19.57 15.39 -13.67
C GLU A 122 -19.34 14.31 -12.60
N SER A 123 -18.40 14.54 -11.68
CA SER A 123 -18.15 13.64 -10.55
C SER A 123 -17.37 14.33 -9.42
N SER A 124 -17.46 13.77 -8.22
CA SER A 124 -16.50 14.00 -7.13
C SER A 124 -15.55 12.81 -7.04
N ILE A 125 -14.25 13.06 -6.88
CA ILE A 125 -13.23 12.01 -6.68
C ILE A 125 -12.56 12.17 -5.32
N THR A 126 -12.36 11.07 -4.61
CA THR A 126 -11.58 11.12 -3.35
C THR A 126 -10.12 11.44 -3.62
N THR A 127 -9.51 12.30 -2.82
CA THR A 127 -8.09 12.66 -2.88
C THR A 127 -7.32 11.95 -1.77
N TRP A 128 -6.15 11.38 -2.07
CA TRP A 128 -5.36 10.55 -1.15
C TRP A 128 -3.88 10.91 -1.21
N ALA A 129 -3.15 10.81 -0.10
CA ALA A 129 -1.69 10.86 -0.11
C ALA A 129 -1.12 9.50 -0.48
N LEU A 130 -0.24 9.44 -1.48
CA LEU A 130 0.44 8.21 -1.89
C LEU A 130 1.97 8.32 -1.72
N PRO A 131 2.46 8.30 -0.48
CA PRO A 131 3.88 8.45 -0.19
C PRO A 131 4.80 7.36 -0.73
N ASN A 132 4.23 6.19 -0.99
CA ASN A 132 4.97 4.99 -1.35
C ASN A 132 5.14 4.87 -2.87
N VAL A 133 4.82 5.92 -3.65
CA VAL A 133 5.18 5.99 -5.06
C VAL A 133 6.69 6.25 -5.16
N GLY A 134 7.38 5.36 -5.89
CA GLY A 134 8.83 5.45 -6.13
C GLY A 134 9.23 6.61 -7.06
N PRO A 135 10.53 6.94 -7.13
CA PRO A 135 11.03 8.08 -7.92
C PRO A 135 10.74 7.95 -9.43
N ASP A 136 10.79 6.73 -9.98
CA ASP A 136 10.53 6.45 -11.40
C ASP A 136 9.11 5.92 -11.66
N GLN A 137 8.22 6.00 -10.66
CA GLN A 137 6.87 5.46 -10.72
C GLN A 137 5.81 6.55 -10.86
N ALA A 138 4.59 6.17 -11.23
CA ALA A 138 3.45 7.07 -11.26
C ALA A 138 2.17 6.40 -10.78
N SER A 139 1.33 7.16 -10.10
CA SER A 139 -0.04 6.76 -9.73
C SER A 139 -1.03 7.87 -10.12
N VAL A 140 -2.14 7.49 -10.72
CA VAL A 140 -3.10 8.42 -11.33
C VAL A 140 -4.51 7.97 -11.00
N ASN A 141 -5.38 8.92 -10.65
CA ASN A 141 -6.81 8.75 -10.54
C ASN A 141 -7.49 9.81 -11.41
N GLN A 142 -8.21 9.38 -12.44
CA GLN A 142 -8.58 10.25 -13.54
C GLN A 142 -9.87 9.84 -14.23
N VAL A 143 -10.47 10.80 -14.93
CA VAL A 143 -11.41 10.56 -16.02
C VAL A 143 -10.72 10.87 -17.35
N TRP A 144 -11.08 10.12 -18.39
CA TRP A 144 -10.68 10.38 -19.76
C TRP A 144 -11.89 10.32 -20.67
N MET A 145 -12.05 11.36 -21.49
CA MET A 145 -13.09 11.48 -22.49
C MET A 145 -12.44 11.36 -23.87
N MET A 146 -12.93 10.43 -24.69
CA MET A 146 -12.33 10.05 -25.98
C MET A 146 -13.26 10.37 -27.14
N GLY A 147 -12.70 10.91 -28.23
CA GLY A 147 -13.45 11.51 -29.35
C GLY A 147 -13.89 10.51 -30.41
N ASP A 148 -12.98 9.75 -31.00
CA ASP A 148 -13.27 8.81 -32.08
C ASP A 148 -12.62 7.44 -31.81
N VAL A 149 -13.32 6.62 -31.03
CA VAL A 149 -12.86 5.31 -30.56
C VAL A 149 -13.02 4.18 -31.58
N ASP A 150 -13.69 4.46 -32.71
CA ASP A 150 -13.88 3.51 -33.81
C ASP A 150 -13.04 3.90 -35.05
N GLY A 151 -12.40 5.07 -35.02
CA GLY A 151 -11.55 5.60 -36.08
C GLY A 151 -10.08 5.18 -35.99
N PRO A 152 -9.23 5.67 -36.92
CA PRO A 152 -7.79 5.37 -36.89
C PRO A 152 -7.14 5.88 -35.60
N GLU A 153 -6.38 5.03 -34.92
CA GLU A 153 -5.77 5.33 -33.62
C GLU A 153 -4.96 6.64 -33.67
N GLU A 154 -4.18 6.88 -34.72
CA GLU A 154 -3.38 8.10 -34.86
C GLU A 154 -4.18 9.41 -34.93
N LYS A 155 -5.53 9.34 -34.94
CA LYS A 155 -6.43 10.48 -34.93
C LYS A 155 -7.26 10.60 -33.66
N LEU A 156 -7.05 9.72 -32.68
CA LEU A 156 -7.80 9.73 -31.43
C LEU A 156 -7.43 10.96 -30.60
N ASN A 157 -8.41 11.85 -30.46
CA ASN A 157 -8.34 12.95 -29.52
C ASN A 157 -8.90 12.53 -28.16
N ALA A 158 -8.24 12.94 -27.09
CA ALA A 158 -8.72 12.72 -25.73
C ALA A 158 -8.37 13.90 -24.82
N ILE A 159 -9.26 14.16 -23.85
CA ILE A 159 -9.03 15.06 -22.73
C ILE A 159 -9.14 14.29 -21.42
N GLN A 160 -8.31 14.63 -20.45
CA GLN A 160 -8.23 13.93 -19.17
C GLN A 160 -8.04 14.93 -18.03
N THR A 161 -8.58 14.58 -16.86
CA THR A 161 -8.32 15.33 -15.62
C THR A 161 -8.51 14.43 -14.41
N GLY A 162 -7.96 14.87 -13.28
CA GLY A 162 -8.03 14.16 -12.01
C GLY A 162 -6.88 14.58 -11.13
N TRP A 163 -6.33 13.62 -10.37
CA TRP A 163 -5.10 13.83 -9.61
C TRP A 163 -4.07 12.75 -9.90
N HIS A 164 -2.79 13.08 -9.70
CA HIS A 164 -1.68 12.14 -9.85
C HIS A 164 -0.61 12.33 -8.76
N VAL A 165 0.27 11.34 -8.64
CA VAL A 165 1.54 11.41 -7.91
C VAL A 165 2.62 10.92 -8.87
N ILE A 166 3.50 11.84 -9.30
CA ILE A 166 4.58 11.56 -10.26
C ILE A 166 5.88 12.18 -9.73
N PRO A 167 6.64 11.47 -8.88
CA PRO A 167 7.82 12.05 -8.26
C PRO A 167 8.88 12.47 -9.26
N LYS A 168 9.03 11.71 -10.35
CA LYS A 168 9.92 12.09 -11.44
C LYS A 168 9.61 13.45 -12.04
N LEU A 169 8.35 13.87 -12.07
CA LEU A 169 7.96 15.13 -12.70
C LEU A 169 8.12 16.32 -11.77
N TYR A 170 7.80 16.18 -10.48
CA TYR A 170 7.73 17.33 -9.56
C TYR A 170 8.88 17.40 -8.56
N ASP A 171 9.69 16.34 -8.45
CA ASP A 171 10.70 16.18 -7.40
C ASP A 171 10.08 16.21 -5.99
N ASP A 172 8.87 15.65 -5.87
CA ASP A 172 8.11 15.50 -4.62
C ASP A 172 7.12 14.32 -4.71
N LYS A 173 6.36 14.07 -3.65
CA LYS A 173 5.32 13.01 -3.64
C LYS A 173 3.93 13.56 -3.36
N PHE A 174 3.69 14.81 -3.72
CA PHE A 174 2.39 15.43 -3.47
C PHE A 174 1.36 14.94 -4.49
N THR A 175 0.14 14.71 -3.99
CA THR A 175 -1.03 14.45 -4.82
C THR A 175 -1.42 15.75 -5.49
N ARG A 176 -1.33 15.81 -6.81
CA ARG A 176 -1.51 17.05 -7.58
C ARG A 176 -2.66 16.95 -8.55
N PHE A 177 -3.46 18.01 -8.63
CA PHE A 177 -4.47 18.16 -9.68
C PHE A 177 -3.80 18.33 -11.03
N PHE A 178 -4.31 17.65 -12.06
CA PHE A 178 -3.75 17.74 -13.40
C PHE A 178 -4.80 17.81 -14.49
N THR A 179 -4.39 18.36 -15.63
CA THR A 179 -5.10 18.27 -16.91
C THR A 179 -4.20 17.62 -17.93
N TYR A 180 -4.78 16.89 -18.88
CA TYR A 180 -4.05 16.33 -20.01
C TYR A 180 -4.91 16.35 -21.27
N PHE A 181 -4.29 16.53 -22.44
CA PHE A 181 -4.96 16.25 -23.71
C PHE A 181 -3.99 15.70 -24.76
N THR A 182 -4.52 14.95 -25.74
CA THR A 182 -3.81 14.44 -26.91
C THR A 182 -4.69 14.55 -28.16
N ILE A 183 -4.06 14.56 -29.33
CA ILE A 183 -4.72 14.58 -30.65
C ILE A 183 -4.34 13.39 -31.53
N ASP A 184 -3.54 12.46 -30.99
CA ASP A 184 -2.88 11.39 -31.76
C ASP A 184 -2.62 10.13 -30.93
N ASN A 185 -3.58 9.75 -30.07
CA ASN A 185 -3.50 8.59 -29.18
C ASN A 185 -2.20 8.54 -28.37
N HIS A 186 -1.89 9.65 -27.68
CA HIS A 186 -0.74 9.77 -26.78
C HIS A 186 0.61 9.54 -27.48
N LYS A 187 0.69 9.65 -28.82
CA LYS A 187 1.99 9.80 -29.50
C LYS A 187 2.62 11.13 -29.11
N THR A 188 1.79 12.17 -29.08
CA THR A 188 2.04 13.43 -28.42
C THR A 188 0.93 13.70 -27.41
N GLY A 189 1.17 14.66 -26.53
CA GLY A 189 0.13 15.11 -25.63
C GLY A 189 0.66 16.15 -24.69
N CYS A 190 -0.25 16.72 -23.93
CA CYS A 190 0.04 17.90 -23.17
C CYS A 190 -0.49 17.83 -21.76
N MET A 191 0.43 17.73 -20.80
CA MET A 191 0.12 17.77 -19.39
C MET A 191 0.17 19.20 -18.86
N ASN A 192 -0.87 19.57 -18.12
CA ASN A 192 -1.03 20.88 -17.48
C ASN A 192 -0.77 22.02 -18.48
N LEU A 193 0.13 22.92 -18.11
CA LEU A 193 0.60 24.04 -18.92
C LEU A 193 2.06 23.86 -19.37
N LEU A 194 2.60 22.62 -19.30
CA LEU A 194 3.96 22.29 -19.77
C LEU A 194 4.10 22.44 -21.30
N CYS A 195 2.96 22.50 -21.98
CA CYS A 195 2.81 22.80 -23.39
C CYS A 195 1.48 23.55 -23.59
N LYS A 196 1.21 23.96 -24.82
CA LYS A 196 0.29 25.05 -25.14
C LYS A 196 -1.04 24.48 -25.60
N GLY A 197 -2.15 24.72 -24.88
CA GLY A 197 -3.47 24.35 -25.38
C GLY A 197 -4.63 24.45 -24.40
N PHE A 198 -4.41 24.24 -23.10
CA PHE A 198 -5.42 24.52 -22.08
C PHE A 198 -5.39 26.01 -21.69
N ILE A 199 -6.53 26.69 -21.76
CA ILE A 199 -6.65 28.10 -21.36
C ILE A 199 -7.21 28.13 -19.94
N GLN A 200 -6.38 28.58 -18.99
CA GLN A 200 -6.82 28.77 -17.61
C GLN A 200 -7.53 30.12 -17.44
N VAL A 201 -8.55 30.16 -16.59
CA VAL A 201 -9.27 31.39 -16.22
C VAL A 201 -9.37 31.64 -14.72
N SER A 202 -9.12 30.63 -13.89
CA SER A 202 -9.09 30.79 -12.42
C SER A 202 -7.84 31.52 -11.94
N ALA A 203 -8.05 32.38 -10.94
CA ALA A 203 -7.02 33.11 -10.19
C ALA A 203 -6.67 32.44 -8.85
N ILE A 204 -7.32 31.32 -8.53
CA ILE A 204 -7.29 30.69 -7.21
C ILE A 204 -6.69 29.28 -7.29
N PHE A 205 -7.14 28.46 -8.25
CA PHE A 205 -6.77 27.06 -8.36
C PHE A 205 -6.55 26.66 -9.82
N GLY A 206 -5.59 25.77 -10.07
CA GLY A 206 -5.23 25.39 -11.44
C GLY A 206 -4.28 24.20 -11.51
N PRO A 207 -4.00 23.69 -12.73
CA PRO A 207 -3.19 22.49 -12.94
C PRO A 207 -1.83 22.56 -12.24
N GLY A 208 -1.43 21.46 -11.59
CA GLY A 208 -0.20 21.35 -10.81
C GLY A 208 -0.34 21.73 -9.33
N HIS A 209 -1.49 22.23 -8.87
CA HIS A 209 -1.73 22.46 -7.43
C HIS A 209 -1.68 21.14 -6.64
N ALA A 210 -1.01 21.18 -5.48
CA ALA A 210 -0.97 20.07 -4.54
C ALA A 210 -2.20 20.10 -3.61
N PHE A 211 -2.78 18.94 -3.37
CA PHE A 211 -3.73 18.74 -2.29
C PHE A 211 -2.95 18.52 -0.99
N THR A 212 -3.29 19.25 0.08
CA THR A 212 -2.57 19.17 1.35
C THR A 212 -3.53 19.12 2.54
N GLY A 213 -3.02 18.64 3.69
CA GLY A 213 -3.72 18.69 4.97
C GLY A 213 -5.18 18.21 4.90
N SER A 214 -6.11 19.15 5.02
CA SER A 214 -7.54 18.85 5.10
C SER A 214 -8.18 18.41 3.78
N ASP A 215 -7.46 18.58 2.66
CA ASP A 215 -7.87 18.23 1.30
C ASP A 215 -7.46 16.80 0.92
N LEU A 216 -6.95 16.02 1.87
CA LEU A 216 -6.59 14.62 1.70
C LEU A 216 -7.44 13.73 2.60
N SER A 217 -7.83 12.57 2.08
CA SER A 217 -8.62 11.56 2.78
C SER A 217 -7.74 10.73 3.73
N THR A 218 -8.35 10.24 4.80
CA THR A 218 -7.72 9.30 5.75
C THR A 218 -8.46 7.97 5.78
N TYR A 219 -7.70 6.88 5.91
CA TYR A 219 -8.27 5.54 5.93
C TYR A 219 -9.23 5.36 7.11
N GLY A 220 -10.47 4.95 6.82
CA GLY A 220 -11.53 4.79 7.82
C GLY A 220 -11.97 6.09 8.50
N GLY A 221 -11.48 7.25 8.03
CA GLY A 221 -11.67 8.55 8.67
C GLY A 221 -12.27 9.60 7.75
N LYS A 222 -11.84 10.86 7.92
CA LYS A 222 -12.30 12.00 7.12
C LYS A 222 -12.00 11.73 5.64
N GLN A 223 -13.02 11.84 4.80
CA GLN A 223 -12.86 11.80 3.35
C GLN A 223 -12.79 13.22 2.80
N ALA A 224 -11.85 13.45 1.90
CA ALA A 224 -11.73 14.67 1.13
C ALA A 224 -12.01 14.37 -0.35
N TYR A 225 -12.65 15.33 -1.02
CA TYR A 225 -13.12 15.16 -2.38
C TYR A 225 -12.66 16.32 -3.23
N PHE A 226 -12.39 16.05 -4.50
CA PHE A 226 -12.25 17.04 -5.55
C PHE A 226 -13.43 16.88 -6.53
N SER A 227 -14.27 17.90 -6.62
CA SER A 227 -15.49 17.87 -7.47
C SER A 227 -15.29 18.69 -8.73
N PHE A 228 -15.59 18.09 -9.88
CA PHE A 228 -15.40 18.74 -11.18
C PHE A 228 -16.46 18.32 -12.21
N GLU A 229 -16.66 19.20 -13.20
CA GLU A 229 -17.47 18.99 -14.41
C GLU A 229 -16.61 19.31 -15.64
N ILE A 230 -16.54 18.36 -16.57
CA ILE A 230 -16.11 18.63 -17.95
C ILE A 230 -17.37 18.76 -18.80
N ARG A 231 -17.56 19.89 -19.48
CA ARG A 231 -18.76 20.12 -20.30
C ARG A 231 -18.47 20.92 -21.56
N LYS A 232 -19.01 20.46 -22.69
CA LYS A 232 -18.98 21.20 -23.94
C LYS A 232 -19.90 22.42 -23.88
N ASP A 233 -19.36 23.58 -24.23
CA ASP A 233 -20.11 24.81 -24.42
C ASP A 233 -20.99 24.70 -25.68
N PRO A 234 -22.32 24.82 -25.57
CA PRO A 234 -23.23 24.68 -26.70
C PRO A 234 -23.14 25.83 -27.71
N GLU A 235 -22.67 27.01 -27.32
CA GLU A 235 -22.59 28.19 -28.20
C GLU A 235 -21.26 28.25 -28.96
N LEU A 236 -20.14 28.06 -28.24
CA LEU A 236 -18.81 28.24 -28.83
C LEU A 236 -18.10 26.92 -29.16
N GLY A 237 -18.54 25.80 -28.56
CA GLY A 237 -17.99 24.47 -28.77
C GLY A 237 -16.73 24.16 -27.96
N HIS A 238 -16.32 25.04 -27.05
CA HIS A 238 -15.16 24.84 -26.18
C HIS A 238 -15.49 23.86 -25.05
N TRP A 239 -14.53 23.03 -24.65
CA TRP A 239 -14.70 22.07 -23.55
C TRP A 239 -14.24 22.70 -22.25
N TRP A 240 -15.19 23.02 -21.38
CA TRP A 240 -14.93 23.67 -20.09
C TRP A 240 -14.67 22.66 -18.99
N LEU A 241 -13.70 22.98 -18.14
CA LEU A 241 -13.44 22.32 -16.86
C LEU A 241 -13.77 23.27 -15.72
N SER A 242 -14.74 22.88 -14.90
CA SER A 242 -15.28 23.70 -13.83
C SER A 242 -15.42 22.89 -12.55
N THR A 243 -15.39 23.57 -11.40
CA THR A 243 -15.85 23.05 -10.12
C THR A 243 -17.22 23.67 -9.79
N ALA A 244 -17.80 23.31 -8.64
CA ALA A 244 -19.07 23.91 -8.20
C ALA A 244 -18.98 25.44 -8.04
N ASP A 245 -17.81 25.94 -7.60
CA ASP A 245 -17.63 27.33 -7.19
C ASP A 245 -16.84 28.17 -8.22
N GLU A 246 -16.10 27.53 -9.14
CA GLU A 246 -15.20 28.25 -10.03
C GLU A 246 -15.02 27.56 -11.38
N ASN A 247 -14.89 28.36 -12.44
CA ASN A 247 -14.45 27.86 -13.73
C ASN A 247 -12.92 27.82 -13.73
N LEU A 248 -12.32 26.64 -13.91
CA LEU A 248 -10.87 26.50 -13.88
C LEU A 248 -10.26 26.93 -15.22
N GLY A 249 -10.86 26.49 -16.33
CA GLY A 249 -10.38 26.76 -17.67
C GLY A 249 -11.11 25.95 -18.72
N TYR A 250 -10.59 25.96 -19.95
CA TYR A 250 -11.17 25.21 -21.06
C TYR A 250 -10.14 24.80 -22.11
N TRP A 251 -10.48 23.74 -22.85
CA TRP A 251 -9.83 23.38 -24.10
C TRP A 251 -10.59 23.99 -25.27
N PRO A 252 -9.97 24.91 -26.05
CA PRO A 252 -10.55 25.40 -27.30
C PRO A 252 -10.82 24.25 -28.28
N LYS A 253 -11.83 24.38 -29.13
CA LYS A 253 -12.14 23.33 -30.11
C LYS A 253 -11.05 23.22 -31.18
N GLU A 254 -10.36 24.33 -31.42
CA GLU A 254 -9.29 24.49 -32.39
C GLU A 254 -8.09 23.59 -32.05
N VAL A 255 -7.82 23.33 -30.77
CA VAL A 255 -6.74 22.42 -30.34
C VAL A 255 -7.18 20.95 -30.31
N LEU A 256 -8.46 20.67 -30.55
CA LEU A 256 -9.03 19.31 -30.55
C LEU A 256 -9.84 19.03 -31.83
N PRO A 257 -9.19 18.93 -33.00
CA PRO A 257 -9.88 18.84 -34.29
C PRO A 257 -10.81 17.63 -34.46
N ASN A 258 -10.54 16.50 -33.79
CA ASN A 258 -11.36 15.28 -33.85
C ASN A 258 -12.13 15.02 -32.53
N PHE A 259 -12.51 16.08 -31.80
CA PHE A 259 -13.17 15.97 -30.49
C PHE A 259 -14.43 16.85 -30.39
N ASP A 260 -15.33 16.72 -31.37
CA ASP A 260 -16.60 17.46 -31.30
C ASP A 260 -17.53 16.88 -30.22
N VAL A 261 -17.59 15.56 -30.07
CA VAL A 261 -18.29 14.87 -28.99
C VAL A 261 -17.36 13.83 -28.39
N SER A 262 -17.57 13.48 -27.13
CA SER A 262 -16.94 12.28 -26.57
C SER A 262 -17.78 11.06 -26.93
N ARG A 263 -17.14 10.04 -27.48
CA ARG A 263 -17.78 8.76 -27.83
C ARG A 263 -17.74 7.73 -26.72
N GLU A 264 -16.76 7.87 -25.84
CA GLU A 264 -16.53 6.99 -24.70
C GLU A 264 -15.90 7.82 -23.57
N ILE A 265 -16.39 7.62 -22.36
CA ILE A 265 -15.87 8.17 -21.12
C ILE A 265 -15.46 7.01 -20.24
N ASP A 266 -14.21 6.96 -19.83
CA ASP A 266 -13.81 6.04 -18.78
C ASP A 266 -13.10 6.75 -17.65
N PHE A 267 -13.15 6.14 -16.48
CA PHE A 267 -12.68 6.73 -15.25
C PHE A 267 -12.25 5.65 -14.27
N GLY A 268 -11.23 5.96 -13.47
CA GLY A 268 -10.64 5.02 -12.54
C GLY A 268 -9.19 5.34 -12.21
N GLY A 269 -8.47 4.32 -11.76
CA GLY A 269 -7.08 4.42 -11.37
C GLY A 269 -6.13 3.78 -12.37
N ALA A 270 -4.92 4.32 -12.46
CA ALA A 270 -3.84 3.74 -13.22
C ALA A 270 -2.47 3.98 -12.58
N VAL A 271 -1.54 3.06 -12.83
CA VAL A 271 -0.20 3.07 -12.26
C VAL A 271 0.84 2.64 -13.28
N TYR A 272 2.05 3.17 -13.12
CA TYR A 272 3.22 2.86 -13.92
C TYR A 272 4.40 2.50 -13.02
N SER A 273 5.14 1.46 -13.39
CA SER A 273 6.45 1.12 -12.82
C SER A 273 7.41 0.62 -13.91
N PRO A 274 8.72 0.91 -13.79
CA PRO A 274 9.75 0.22 -14.57
C PRO A 274 9.70 -1.31 -14.40
N ASP A 275 10.20 -2.07 -15.37
CA ASP A 275 10.17 -3.54 -15.36
C ASP A 275 10.83 -4.19 -14.14
N ASN A 276 11.87 -3.56 -13.61
CA ASN A 276 12.64 -3.97 -12.44
C ASN A 276 12.13 -3.38 -11.12
N GLU A 277 10.89 -2.89 -11.10
CA GLU A 277 10.26 -2.38 -9.89
C GLU A 277 8.86 -2.96 -9.69
N GLY A 278 8.44 -3.04 -8.42
CA GLY A 278 7.06 -3.36 -8.07
C GLY A 278 6.11 -2.21 -8.44
N SER A 279 4.84 -2.52 -8.72
CA SER A 279 3.83 -1.49 -8.99
C SER A 279 3.64 -0.56 -7.79
N PRO A 280 3.51 0.78 -7.98
CA PRO A 280 3.12 1.68 -6.90
C PRO A 280 1.67 1.43 -6.46
N PRO A 281 1.26 1.99 -5.30
CA PRO A 281 -0.14 2.02 -4.89
C PRO A 281 -1.02 2.80 -5.88
N MET A 282 -2.27 2.35 -6.04
CA MET A 282 -3.29 3.00 -6.86
C MET A 282 -4.41 3.57 -5.98
N GLY A 283 -4.91 4.76 -6.32
CA GLY A 283 -6.06 5.35 -5.61
C GLY A 283 -5.75 5.66 -4.15
N SER A 284 -6.31 4.90 -3.21
CA SER A 284 -6.00 5.06 -1.78
C SER A 284 -4.81 4.21 -1.32
N GLY A 285 -4.34 3.28 -2.16
CA GLY A 285 -3.44 2.20 -1.76
C GLY A 285 -4.14 1.02 -1.09
N TYR A 286 -5.47 1.01 -1.01
CA TYR A 286 -6.26 -0.06 -0.39
C TYR A 286 -7.19 -0.72 -1.43
N TYR A 287 -7.61 -1.96 -1.16
CA TYR A 287 -8.44 -2.70 -2.09
C TYR A 287 -9.86 -2.13 -2.16
N ALA A 288 -10.44 -2.09 -3.37
CA ALA A 288 -11.81 -1.62 -3.59
C ALA A 288 -12.88 -2.35 -2.73
N LYS A 289 -12.65 -3.62 -2.40
CA LYS A 289 -13.55 -4.43 -1.54
C LYS A 289 -13.68 -3.90 -0.11
N GLU A 290 -12.75 -3.07 0.35
CA GLU A 290 -12.79 -2.48 1.68
C GLU A 290 -13.87 -1.39 1.81
N GLY A 291 -14.32 -0.85 0.68
CA GLY A 291 -15.49 0.01 0.60
C GLY A 291 -15.24 1.49 0.92
N ILE A 292 -16.35 2.23 0.99
CA ILE A 292 -16.38 3.68 1.19
C ILE A 292 -15.68 4.05 2.50
N GLY A 293 -14.85 5.09 2.45
CA GLY A 293 -14.04 5.55 3.57
C GLY A 293 -12.64 4.93 3.63
N LYS A 294 -12.38 3.89 2.85
CA LYS A 294 -11.12 3.13 2.86
C LYS A 294 -10.49 3.03 1.47
N SER A 295 -11.31 2.70 0.46
CA SER A 295 -10.89 2.69 -0.93
C SER A 295 -11.02 4.08 -1.57
N SER A 296 -10.34 4.31 -2.69
CA SER A 296 -10.63 5.46 -3.55
C SER A 296 -11.86 5.19 -4.40
N TYR A 297 -12.69 6.22 -4.65
CA TYR A 297 -13.91 6.10 -5.45
C TYR A 297 -14.31 7.42 -6.11
N PHE A 298 -15.16 7.26 -7.14
CA PHE A 298 -15.91 8.34 -7.78
C PHE A 298 -17.31 8.38 -7.20
N MET A 299 -17.81 9.57 -6.89
CA MET A 299 -19.13 9.81 -6.29
C MET A 299 -19.95 10.74 -7.18
N SER A 300 -21.27 10.55 -7.17
CA SER A 300 -22.22 11.40 -7.91
C SER A 300 -21.94 11.49 -9.41
N VAL A 301 -21.43 10.40 -10.00
CA VAL A 301 -21.12 10.32 -11.43
C VAL A 301 -22.36 10.62 -12.27
N LYS A 302 -22.23 11.59 -13.17
CA LYS A 302 -23.25 11.92 -14.18
C LYS A 302 -22.61 12.06 -15.55
N PHE A 303 -23.30 11.54 -16.55
CA PHE A 303 -23.00 11.78 -17.96
C PHE A 303 -23.99 12.77 -18.53
N ARG A 304 -23.60 13.43 -19.61
CA ARG A 304 -24.46 14.37 -20.33
C ARG A 304 -24.65 13.90 -21.77
N GLY A 305 -25.86 13.48 -22.10
CA GLY A 305 -26.20 12.92 -23.42
C GLY A 305 -26.49 13.99 -24.47
N ASP A 306 -26.97 13.56 -25.64
CA ASP A 306 -27.32 14.43 -26.77
C ASP A 306 -28.44 15.44 -26.46
N ASP A 307 -29.31 15.14 -25.50
CA ASP A 307 -30.34 16.09 -25.03
C ASP A 307 -29.77 17.21 -24.14
N HIS A 308 -28.45 17.21 -23.95
CA HIS A 308 -27.74 18.06 -23.01
C HIS A 308 -28.37 18.03 -21.61
N ARG A 309 -28.87 16.87 -21.16
CA ARG A 309 -29.26 16.68 -19.75
C ARG A 309 -28.26 15.77 -19.06
N ALA A 310 -27.97 16.09 -17.81
CA ALA A 310 -27.15 15.24 -16.96
C ALA A 310 -28.02 14.08 -16.45
N PHE A 311 -27.49 12.85 -16.52
CA PHE A 311 -28.13 11.65 -16.02
C PHE A 311 -27.09 10.77 -15.30
N THR A 312 -27.53 10.05 -14.28
CA THR A 312 -26.70 9.05 -13.60
C THR A 312 -26.71 7.76 -14.42
N PRO A 313 -25.55 7.20 -14.80
CA PRO A 313 -25.50 5.95 -15.54
C PRO A 313 -26.05 4.78 -14.70
N GLY A 314 -26.88 3.93 -15.30
CA GLY A 314 -27.36 2.69 -14.68
C GLY A 314 -26.28 1.60 -14.65
N LYS A 315 -26.52 0.48 -13.94
CA LYS A 315 -25.57 -0.63 -13.83
C LYS A 315 -25.11 -1.21 -15.19
N ASP A 316 -25.98 -1.19 -16.20
CA ASP A 316 -25.68 -1.74 -17.53
C ASP A 316 -24.96 -0.76 -18.47
N TRP A 317 -24.71 0.47 -18.02
CA TRP A 317 -24.08 1.51 -18.85
C TRP A 317 -22.56 1.49 -18.84
N ALA A 318 -21.96 0.72 -17.92
CA ALA A 318 -20.52 0.66 -17.80
C ALA A 318 -20.03 -0.75 -17.49
N ARG A 319 -18.83 -1.09 -17.97
CA ARG A 319 -18.16 -2.37 -17.71
C ARG A 319 -16.86 -2.13 -16.97
N VAL A 320 -16.61 -2.92 -15.93
CA VAL A 320 -15.33 -2.93 -15.22
C VAL A 320 -14.33 -3.70 -16.06
N VAL A 321 -13.19 -3.08 -16.36
CA VAL A 321 -12.09 -3.75 -17.06
C VAL A 321 -10.84 -3.65 -16.19
N PHE A 322 -10.25 -4.81 -15.95
CA PHE A 322 -8.90 -4.94 -15.41
C PHE A 322 -8.01 -5.38 -16.56
N HIS A 323 -6.93 -4.65 -16.82
CA HIS A 323 -5.91 -5.10 -17.76
C HIS A 323 -4.61 -5.20 -16.98
N LEU A 324 -4.27 -6.45 -16.71
CA LEU A 324 -2.90 -6.82 -16.42
C LEU A 324 -2.25 -6.92 -17.81
N THR A 325 -1.13 -6.25 -18.04
CA THR A 325 -0.40 -6.22 -19.32
C THR A 325 0.19 -7.57 -19.75
N LEU A 326 -0.39 -8.68 -19.27
CA LEU A 326 -0.07 -10.06 -19.63
C LEU A 326 -1.38 -10.83 -19.78
N ARG A 327 -1.96 -10.83 -20.99
CA ARG A 327 -2.88 -11.90 -21.39
C ARG A 327 -2.61 -12.31 -22.83
N MET A 328 -1.91 -13.43 -22.99
CA MET A 328 -2.24 -14.35 -24.08
C MET A 328 -3.72 -14.73 -23.91
N SER A 329 -4.51 -14.65 -24.97
CA SER A 329 -5.87 -15.18 -24.97
C SER A 329 -5.85 -16.71 -24.75
N LEU A 330 -6.89 -17.27 -24.10
CA LEU A 330 -7.06 -18.74 -24.03
C LEU A 330 -7.04 -19.37 -25.43
N LYS A 331 -7.44 -18.61 -26.46
CA LYS A 331 -7.32 -19.04 -27.84
C LYS A 331 -5.85 -19.24 -28.23
N GLU A 332 -4.99 -18.25 -28.02
CA GLU A 332 -3.55 -18.31 -28.35
C GLU A 332 -2.78 -19.37 -27.54
N ALA A 333 -3.13 -19.58 -26.27
CA ALA A 333 -2.52 -20.61 -25.42
C ALA A 333 -2.76 -22.04 -25.94
N PHE A 334 -3.89 -22.28 -26.62
CA PHE A 334 -4.31 -23.61 -27.06
C PHE A 334 -4.19 -23.81 -28.59
N MET A 335 -3.93 -22.76 -29.37
CA MET A 335 -3.70 -22.82 -30.84
C MET A 335 -2.53 -23.73 -31.24
N ASN A 336 -1.51 -23.85 -30.39
CA ASN A 336 -0.36 -24.74 -30.65
C ASN A 336 -0.69 -26.24 -30.49
N TYR A 337 -1.87 -26.57 -29.97
CA TYR A 337 -2.27 -27.93 -29.63
C TYR A 337 -3.46 -28.45 -30.44
N GLY A 338 -4.19 -27.57 -31.15
CA GLY A 338 -5.30 -27.91 -32.04
C GLY A 338 -5.98 -26.66 -32.60
N GLU A 339 -6.89 -26.83 -33.56
CA GLU A 339 -7.65 -25.71 -34.13
C GLU A 339 -8.77 -25.29 -33.16
N VAL A 340 -8.63 -24.12 -32.54
CA VAL A 340 -9.55 -23.61 -31.51
C VAL A 340 -10.66 -22.77 -32.15
N VAL A 341 -11.90 -23.23 -32.02
CA VAL A 341 -13.12 -22.59 -32.53
C VAL A 341 -13.46 -21.34 -31.70
N ASP A 342 -13.45 -21.48 -30.37
CA ASP A 342 -13.76 -20.41 -29.43
C ASP A 342 -13.09 -20.66 -28.05
N GLY A 343 -12.79 -19.58 -27.33
CA GLY A 343 -12.18 -19.62 -26.00
C GLY A 343 -12.85 -18.60 -25.09
N LYS A 344 -13.68 -19.08 -24.15
CA LYS A 344 -14.54 -18.23 -23.33
C LYS A 344 -14.19 -18.37 -21.85
N VAL A 345 -13.87 -17.25 -21.20
CA VAL A 345 -13.78 -17.15 -19.74
C VAL A 345 -15.15 -16.72 -19.22
N GLU A 346 -15.75 -17.48 -18.31
CA GLU A 346 -17.01 -17.10 -17.65
C GLU A 346 -16.76 -16.73 -16.19
N GLY A 347 -17.11 -15.49 -15.82
CA GLY A 347 -17.09 -15.04 -14.43
C GLY A 347 -15.74 -14.56 -13.89
N LEU A 348 -15.69 -14.35 -12.57
CA LEU A 348 -14.54 -13.88 -11.79
C LEU A 348 -13.78 -15.02 -11.09
N GLU A 349 -14.11 -16.27 -11.39
CA GLU A 349 -13.48 -17.46 -10.80
C GLU A 349 -12.64 -18.17 -11.87
N GLY A 350 -11.47 -18.68 -11.50
CA GLY A 350 -10.39 -19.13 -12.40
C GLY A 350 -10.68 -20.39 -13.24
N PHE A 351 -11.76 -20.39 -14.02
CA PHE A 351 -12.08 -21.41 -15.02
C PHE A 351 -12.46 -20.78 -16.37
N GLY A 352 -12.18 -21.49 -17.46
CA GLY A 352 -12.53 -21.10 -18.83
C GLY A 352 -12.79 -22.31 -19.71
N PHE A 353 -13.59 -22.13 -20.75
CA PHE A 353 -13.94 -23.17 -21.71
C PHE A 353 -13.22 -22.93 -23.03
N VAL A 354 -12.61 -23.98 -23.58
CA VAL A 354 -11.98 -23.99 -24.91
C VAL A 354 -12.70 -25.01 -25.77
N ILE A 355 -13.19 -24.57 -26.93
CA ILE A 355 -13.95 -25.40 -27.87
C ILE A 355 -13.04 -25.76 -29.05
N PHE A 356 -12.87 -27.05 -29.28
CA PHE A 356 -12.09 -27.60 -30.40
C PHE A 356 -13.01 -28.09 -31.52
N ILE A 357 -12.46 -28.22 -32.73
CA ILE A 357 -13.19 -28.71 -33.90
C ILE A 357 -13.59 -30.19 -33.80
N SER A 358 -12.91 -31.00 -32.96
CA SER A 358 -13.21 -32.42 -32.78
C SER A 358 -13.04 -32.90 -31.33
N SER A 359 -13.77 -33.95 -30.94
CA SER A 359 -13.68 -34.59 -29.62
C SER A 359 -12.37 -35.35 -29.39
N GLU A 360 -11.72 -35.80 -30.46
CA GLU A 360 -10.43 -36.49 -30.40
C GLU A 360 -9.29 -35.53 -30.06
N GLU A 361 -9.26 -34.32 -30.64
CA GLU A 361 -8.30 -33.27 -30.29
C GLU A 361 -8.50 -32.76 -28.86
N ALA A 362 -9.75 -32.57 -28.44
CA ALA A 362 -10.06 -32.20 -27.06
C ALA A 362 -9.54 -33.23 -26.05
N SER A 363 -9.67 -34.54 -26.35
CA SER A 363 -9.24 -35.62 -25.45
C SER A 363 -7.71 -35.77 -25.35
N ALA A 364 -7.00 -35.57 -26.47
CA ALA A 364 -5.53 -35.62 -26.48
C ALA A 364 -4.92 -34.49 -25.62
N ILE A 365 -5.53 -33.30 -25.67
CA ILE A 365 -5.09 -32.11 -24.94
C ILE A 365 -5.38 -32.21 -23.44
N ILE A 366 -6.50 -32.80 -23.03
CA ILE A 366 -6.81 -33.04 -21.60
C ILE A 366 -5.68 -33.81 -20.91
N SER A 367 -5.14 -34.87 -21.55
CA SER A 367 -4.01 -35.61 -20.99
C SER A 367 -2.65 -34.90 -21.11
N GLY A 368 -2.49 -34.06 -22.14
CA GLY A 368 -1.23 -33.39 -22.45
C GLY A 368 -1.03 -32.03 -21.76
N MET A 369 -2.08 -31.49 -21.15
CA MET A 369 -2.09 -30.21 -20.43
C MET A 369 -2.41 -30.32 -18.95
N ASP A 370 -2.77 -31.52 -18.46
CA ASP A 370 -2.87 -31.79 -17.04
C ASP A 370 -1.52 -31.48 -16.35
N GLY A 371 -1.53 -30.57 -15.38
CA GLY A 371 -0.32 -30.09 -14.69
C GLY A 371 0.60 -29.15 -15.48
N LYS A 372 0.25 -28.72 -16.71
CA LYS A 372 1.04 -27.72 -17.44
C LYS A 372 0.69 -26.29 -17.03
N VAL A 373 1.71 -25.52 -16.67
CA VAL A 373 1.59 -24.10 -16.32
C VAL A 373 1.52 -23.26 -17.59
N LEU A 374 0.37 -22.66 -17.86
CA LEU A 374 0.24 -21.51 -18.77
C LEU A 374 0.58 -20.25 -17.96
N ASP A 375 1.43 -19.38 -18.52
CA ASP A 375 2.15 -18.31 -17.80
C ASP A 375 1.40 -17.63 -16.65
N LYS A 376 1.98 -17.83 -15.44
CA LYS A 376 1.94 -17.00 -14.23
C LYS A 376 0.61 -16.29 -13.92
N TYR A 377 -0.34 -17.05 -13.38
CA TYR A 377 -1.12 -16.76 -12.15
C TYR A 377 -2.29 -17.74 -12.08
N ILE A 378 -1.99 -19.00 -11.76
CA ILE A 378 -2.97 -19.94 -11.22
C ILE A 378 -2.28 -20.60 -10.04
N GLY A 379 -2.61 -20.15 -8.82
CA GLY A 379 -2.37 -20.93 -7.63
C GLY A 379 -3.25 -22.16 -7.72
N GLY A 380 -2.73 -23.23 -8.29
CA GLY A 380 -3.34 -24.54 -8.15
C GLY A 380 -3.23 -24.93 -6.69
N ASN A 381 -4.34 -24.94 -5.96
CA ASN A 381 -4.39 -25.78 -4.77
C ASN A 381 -4.21 -27.21 -5.28
N ILE A 382 -3.08 -27.82 -4.95
CA ILE A 382 -2.97 -29.27 -4.94
C ILE A 382 -4.10 -29.72 -3.99
N PRO A 383 -5.07 -30.53 -4.43
CA PRO A 383 -6.00 -31.14 -3.50
C PRO A 383 -5.15 -31.94 -2.51
N LEU A 384 -5.20 -31.58 -1.23
CA LEU A 384 -4.58 -32.38 -0.18
C LEU A 384 -5.11 -33.81 -0.34
N THR A 385 -4.20 -34.78 -0.24
CA THR A 385 -4.62 -36.16 -0.12
C THR A 385 -5.47 -36.33 1.15
N GLU A 386 -6.36 -37.33 1.19
CA GLU A 386 -7.17 -37.60 2.38
C GLU A 386 -6.31 -37.79 3.64
N GLU A 387 -5.09 -38.33 3.48
CA GLU A 387 -4.12 -38.47 4.57
C GLU A 387 -3.60 -37.12 5.07
N GLU A 388 -3.18 -36.22 4.17
CA GLU A 388 -2.72 -34.87 4.52
C GLU A 388 -3.83 -34.03 5.15
N GLU A 389 -5.06 -34.14 4.64
CA GLU A 389 -6.23 -33.47 5.21
C GLU A 389 -6.52 -33.96 6.63
N LEU A 390 -6.45 -35.28 6.86
CA LEU A 390 -6.62 -35.86 8.19
C LEU A 390 -5.52 -35.43 9.17
N GLU A 391 -4.27 -35.30 8.71
CA GLU A 391 -3.16 -34.80 9.51
C GLU A 391 -3.36 -33.33 9.91
N ILE A 392 -3.75 -32.49 8.94
CA ILE A 392 -4.07 -31.08 9.18
C ILE A 392 -5.21 -30.94 10.18
N GLU A 393 -6.27 -31.74 10.06
CA GLU A 393 -7.37 -31.72 11.03
C GLU A 393 -6.94 -32.13 12.44
N LYS A 394 -6.12 -33.17 12.57
CA LYS A 394 -5.59 -33.62 13.88
C LYS A 394 -4.77 -32.53 14.54
N GLU A 395 -3.93 -31.84 13.77
CA GLU A 395 -3.10 -30.76 14.29
C GLU A 395 -3.90 -29.51 14.62
N LEU A 396 -4.89 -29.16 13.79
CA LEU A 396 -5.81 -28.06 14.06
C LEU A 396 -6.58 -28.30 15.37
N ARG A 397 -6.97 -29.54 15.68
CA ARG A 397 -7.58 -29.92 16.97
C ARG A 397 -6.60 -29.85 18.15
N SER A 398 -5.30 -30.07 17.92
CA SER A 398 -4.26 -29.90 18.96
C SER A 398 -4.04 -28.43 19.30
N LEU A 399 -4.07 -27.55 18.30
CA LEU A 399 -3.90 -26.10 18.46
C LEU A 399 -5.16 -25.41 19.01
N ASN A 400 -6.33 -25.71 18.45
CA ASN A 400 -7.60 -25.11 18.86
C ASN A 400 -8.25 -25.90 20.00
N LYS A 401 -7.79 -25.65 21.23
CA LYS A 401 -8.33 -26.28 22.44
C LYS A 401 -9.78 -25.87 22.67
N LEU A 402 -10.52 -26.73 23.39
CA LEU A 402 -11.89 -26.45 23.81
C LEU A 402 -11.95 -25.13 24.62
N PRO A 403 -12.63 -24.09 24.11
CA PRO A 403 -12.73 -22.82 24.80
C PRO A 403 -13.79 -22.87 25.90
N VAL A 404 -13.55 -22.14 26.99
CA VAL A 404 -14.59 -21.78 27.97
C VAL A 404 -15.53 -20.75 27.36
N LYS A 405 -14.99 -19.87 26.51
CA LYS A 405 -15.70 -18.78 25.85
C LYS A 405 -14.96 -18.39 24.58
N THR A 406 -15.67 -18.03 23.52
CA THR A 406 -15.10 -17.47 22.29
C THR A 406 -15.54 -16.02 22.13
N LEU A 407 -14.58 -15.14 21.84
CA LEU A 407 -14.74 -13.74 21.50
C LEU A 407 -14.50 -13.57 20.00
N LYS A 408 -15.15 -12.59 19.39
CA LYS A 408 -14.94 -12.23 17.98
C LYS A 408 -14.41 -10.82 17.91
N SER A 409 -13.26 -10.62 17.26
CA SER A 409 -12.68 -9.30 17.06
C SER A 409 -13.46 -8.48 16.04
N PHE A 410 -13.21 -7.17 16.00
CA PHE A 410 -13.71 -6.27 14.97
C PHE A 410 -13.25 -6.67 13.56
N THR A 411 -12.06 -7.27 13.44
CA THR A 411 -11.53 -7.83 12.17
C THR A 411 -12.17 -9.16 11.77
N GLY A 412 -12.98 -9.76 12.65
CA GLY A 412 -13.67 -11.03 12.42
C GLY A 412 -12.88 -12.27 12.82
N ASP A 413 -11.70 -12.11 13.43
CA ASP A 413 -10.94 -13.19 14.04
C ASP A 413 -11.62 -13.72 15.30
N LEU A 414 -11.42 -15.01 15.57
CA LEU A 414 -11.97 -15.67 16.76
C LEU A 414 -10.87 -15.83 17.80
N PHE A 415 -11.18 -15.47 19.04
CA PHE A 415 -10.30 -15.61 20.19
C PHE A 415 -10.96 -16.51 21.23
N ASP A 416 -10.24 -17.53 21.65
CA ASP A 416 -10.70 -18.56 22.57
C ASP A 416 -10.12 -18.32 23.97
N CYS A 417 -10.99 -18.15 24.95
CA CYS A 417 -10.64 -18.14 26.37
C CYS A 417 -10.42 -19.58 26.82
N ILE A 418 -9.16 -19.98 26.96
CA ILE A 418 -8.76 -21.35 27.30
C ILE A 418 -8.28 -21.36 28.75
N GLU A 419 -8.69 -22.36 29.54
CA GLU A 419 -8.16 -22.53 30.90
C GLU A 419 -6.63 -22.54 30.87
N MET A 420 -5.97 -21.79 31.75
CA MET A 420 -4.52 -21.52 31.66
C MET A 420 -3.66 -22.79 31.59
N TYR A 421 -4.09 -23.89 32.20
CA TYR A 421 -3.37 -25.17 32.23
C TYR A 421 -3.68 -26.09 31.04
N LYS A 422 -4.66 -25.73 30.20
CA LYS A 422 -5.11 -26.52 29.03
C LYS A 422 -4.65 -25.90 27.70
N GLN A 423 -3.88 -24.82 27.74
CA GLN A 423 -3.38 -24.12 26.54
C GLN A 423 -2.44 -25.01 25.69
N PRO A 424 -2.30 -24.74 24.38
CA PRO A 424 -1.50 -25.55 23.45
C PRO A 424 -0.04 -25.73 23.85
N ALA A 425 0.54 -24.81 24.62
CA ALA A 425 1.92 -24.89 25.09
C ALA A 425 2.24 -26.22 25.80
N PHE A 426 1.29 -26.76 26.57
CA PHE A 426 1.46 -27.99 27.34
C PHE A 426 1.38 -29.28 26.49
N ASP A 427 1.04 -29.18 25.20
CA ASP A 427 1.22 -30.28 24.26
C ASP A 427 2.70 -30.49 23.88
N ASN A 428 3.58 -29.54 24.22
CA ASN A 428 5.02 -29.75 24.06
C ASN A 428 5.48 -30.85 25.04
N PRO A 429 6.10 -31.95 24.56
CA PRO A 429 6.54 -33.04 25.42
C PRO A 429 7.48 -32.63 26.56
N VAL A 430 8.28 -31.59 26.35
CA VAL A 430 9.23 -31.04 27.33
C VAL A 430 8.49 -30.36 28.50
N LEU A 431 7.24 -29.92 28.30
CA LEU A 431 6.45 -29.15 29.27
C LEU A 431 5.40 -29.97 30.03
N LYS A 432 5.32 -31.30 29.85
CA LYS A 432 4.27 -32.14 30.45
C LYS A 432 4.10 -31.99 31.97
N ASN A 433 5.20 -31.76 32.69
CA ASN A 433 5.22 -31.60 34.15
C ASN A 433 5.66 -30.19 34.58
N HIS A 434 5.60 -29.23 33.65
CA HIS A 434 6.05 -27.87 33.92
C HIS A 434 5.16 -27.19 34.95
N LYS A 435 5.77 -26.58 35.97
CA LYS A 435 5.03 -25.81 36.98
C LYS A 435 4.78 -24.41 36.47
N LEU A 436 3.50 -24.07 36.27
CA LEU A 436 3.11 -22.75 35.78
C LEU A 436 3.60 -21.63 36.71
N GLN A 437 4.39 -20.71 36.16
CA GLN A 437 4.72 -19.43 36.77
C GLN A 437 3.69 -18.36 36.33
N ILE A 438 2.88 -17.85 37.25
CA ILE A 438 1.82 -16.85 36.93
C ILE A 438 2.40 -15.43 36.84
N ARG A 439 3.51 -15.16 37.52
CA ARG A 439 4.19 -13.85 37.50
C ARG A 439 5.71 -14.03 37.66
N PRO A 440 6.52 -13.15 37.05
CA PRO A 440 7.96 -13.14 37.26
C PRO A 440 8.31 -12.82 38.73
N SER A 441 9.53 -13.20 39.15
CA SER A 441 10.10 -12.84 40.45
C SER A 441 10.46 -11.35 40.56
N PHE A 442 10.69 -10.68 39.41
CA PHE A 442 10.96 -9.25 39.34
C PHE A 442 9.67 -8.42 39.26
N GLN A 443 9.73 -7.17 39.73
CA GLN A 443 8.66 -6.20 39.48
C GLN A 443 8.82 -5.62 38.07
N THR A 444 7.74 -5.60 37.29
CA THR A 444 7.66 -4.95 35.97
C THR A 444 7.56 -3.43 36.04
N LYS A 445 7.54 -2.83 37.25
CA LYS A 445 7.55 -1.37 37.40
C LYS A 445 8.91 -0.85 36.93
N SER A 446 8.97 -0.36 35.69
CA SER A 446 10.15 0.31 35.16
C SER A 446 10.41 1.56 36.01
N ASN A 447 11.61 1.66 36.58
CA ASN A 447 12.12 2.92 37.15
C ASN A 447 12.71 3.83 36.06
N VAL A 448 12.46 3.51 34.79
CA VAL A 448 12.84 4.27 33.61
C VAL A 448 11.56 4.66 32.88
N THR A 449 11.47 5.90 32.44
CA THR A 449 10.34 6.53 31.76
C THR A 449 9.97 5.78 30.47
N MET A 450 9.11 4.76 30.56
CA MET A 450 8.17 4.49 29.48
C MET A 450 7.25 5.71 29.44
N ASP A 451 7.63 6.73 28.66
CA ASP A 451 6.87 7.98 28.53
C ASP A 451 5.41 7.75 28.11
N GLU A 452 5.11 6.57 27.55
CA GLU A 452 3.81 6.22 26.99
C GLU A 452 3.43 4.81 27.43
N LYS A 453 2.48 4.70 28.37
CA LYS A 453 1.95 3.40 28.82
C LYS A 453 1.24 2.71 27.65
N PHE A 454 1.80 1.61 27.16
CA PHE A 454 1.07 0.72 26.26
C PHE A 454 -0.15 0.17 27.00
N LYS A 455 -1.33 0.59 26.56
CA LYS A 455 -2.59 -0.01 26.99
C LYS A 455 -2.88 -1.13 26.02
N PRO A 456 -3.05 -2.38 26.49
CA PRO A 456 -3.49 -3.46 25.64
C PRO A 456 -4.72 -3.02 24.83
N PRO A 457 -4.72 -3.20 23.50
CA PRO A 457 -5.83 -2.77 22.67
C PRO A 457 -7.09 -3.52 23.10
N LEU A 458 -8.06 -2.80 23.67
CA LEU A 458 -9.40 -3.30 23.87
C LEU A 458 -10.06 -3.34 22.51
N ASP A 459 -10.07 -4.51 21.87
CA ASP A 459 -10.68 -4.69 20.56
C ASP A 459 -12.16 -4.25 20.64
N PRO A 460 -12.60 -3.26 19.85
CA PRO A 460 -13.97 -2.75 19.92
C PRO A 460 -15.03 -3.81 19.53
N GLY A 461 -14.63 -4.92 18.92
CA GLY A 461 -15.49 -6.08 18.67
C GLY A 461 -15.67 -7.00 19.87
N PHE A 462 -14.83 -6.89 20.91
CA PHE A 462 -15.00 -7.69 22.13
C PHE A 462 -16.15 -7.13 22.98
N ASN A 463 -17.23 -7.90 23.03
CA ASN A 463 -18.39 -7.57 23.86
C ASN A 463 -18.16 -7.83 25.36
N ASP A 464 -17.07 -8.51 25.73
CA ASP A 464 -16.74 -8.93 27.09
C ASP A 464 -15.27 -9.43 27.16
N THR A 465 -14.74 -9.68 28.35
CA THR A 465 -13.38 -10.20 28.55
C THR A 465 -13.35 -11.71 28.83
N CYS A 466 -12.14 -12.30 28.83
CA CYS A 466 -11.97 -13.68 29.22
C CYS A 466 -12.12 -13.87 30.74
N PRO A 467 -12.79 -14.95 31.21
CA PRO A 467 -12.96 -15.21 32.64
C PRO A 467 -11.63 -15.38 33.39
N LEU A 468 -11.63 -15.06 34.69
CA LEU A 468 -10.50 -15.36 35.57
C LEU A 468 -10.13 -16.84 35.50
N GLY A 469 -8.84 -17.13 35.45
CA GLY A 469 -8.35 -18.51 35.30
C GLY A 469 -8.15 -18.96 33.84
N THR A 470 -8.51 -18.12 32.87
CA THR A 470 -8.33 -18.39 31.44
C THR A 470 -7.32 -17.44 30.79
N VAL A 471 -6.81 -17.82 29.61
CA VAL A 471 -5.93 -17.04 28.75
C VAL A 471 -6.58 -16.86 27.38
N ILE A 472 -6.34 -15.72 26.72
CA ILE A 472 -6.96 -15.39 25.44
C ILE A 472 -6.07 -15.84 24.27
N ILE A 473 -6.52 -16.80 23.46
CA ILE A 473 -5.72 -17.37 22.38
C ILE A 473 -6.45 -17.20 21.04
N ARG A 474 -5.79 -16.62 20.04
CA ARG A 474 -6.36 -16.52 18.69
C ARG A 474 -6.53 -17.93 18.11
N ARG A 475 -7.72 -18.24 17.59
CA ARG A 475 -8.02 -19.50 16.92
C ARG A 475 -7.30 -19.56 15.59
N THR A 476 -6.56 -20.64 15.37
CA THR A 476 -5.89 -20.94 14.09
C THR A 476 -6.90 -21.45 13.08
N ARG A 477 -6.82 -21.00 11.82
CA ARG A 477 -7.65 -21.49 10.71
C ARG A 477 -6.94 -22.61 9.94
N LYS A 478 -7.70 -23.43 9.23
CA LYS A 478 -7.15 -24.55 8.44
C LYS A 478 -6.20 -24.04 7.36
N GLU A 479 -6.58 -22.95 6.70
CA GLU A 479 -5.82 -22.31 5.63
C GLU A 479 -4.49 -21.76 6.16
N GLU A 480 -4.49 -21.16 7.36
CA GLU A 480 -3.28 -20.66 8.02
C GLU A 480 -2.32 -21.81 8.37
N LEU A 481 -2.84 -22.94 8.82
CA LEU A 481 -2.03 -24.12 9.15
C LEU A 481 -1.44 -24.78 7.89
N ILE A 482 -2.19 -24.81 6.79
CA ILE A 482 -1.69 -25.28 5.48
C ILE A 482 -0.55 -24.38 5.00
N MET A 483 -0.75 -23.06 5.04
CA MET A 483 0.30 -22.10 4.68
C MET A 483 1.54 -22.29 5.57
N ALA A 484 1.36 -22.35 6.91
CA ALA A 484 2.44 -22.60 7.87
C ALA A 484 3.33 -23.81 7.54
N LYS A 485 2.75 -24.89 6.99
CA LYS A 485 3.47 -26.13 6.65
C LYS A 485 4.31 -26.04 5.36
N GLU A 486 3.92 -25.21 4.41
CA GLU A 486 4.69 -24.97 3.19
C GLU A 486 5.89 -24.03 3.43
N LEU A 487 5.90 -23.32 4.56
CA LEU A 487 6.82 -22.24 4.88
C LEU A 487 8.18 -22.59 5.52
N PRO A 488 8.44 -23.78 6.10
CA PRO A 488 9.75 -24.12 6.67
C PRO A 488 10.93 -24.02 5.68
N LYS A 489 10.67 -23.87 4.37
CA LYS A 489 11.68 -23.62 3.34
C LYS A 489 12.16 -22.15 3.28
N TYR A 490 11.31 -21.18 3.65
CA TYR A 490 11.60 -19.75 3.48
C TYR A 490 12.35 -19.10 4.65
N PHE A 491 12.24 -19.66 5.86
CA PHE A 491 12.83 -19.09 7.09
C PHE A 491 13.79 -20.02 7.83
N ARG A 492 14.23 -21.13 7.21
CA ARG A 492 15.23 -22.05 7.80
C ARG A 492 16.60 -21.41 8.11
N ASN A 493 16.81 -20.17 7.71
CA ASN A 493 18.14 -19.57 7.63
C ASN A 493 18.29 -18.36 8.57
N TYR A 494 18.09 -18.58 9.87
CA TYR A 494 18.75 -17.75 10.91
C TYR A 494 20.21 -18.14 11.13
N GLY A 495 20.66 -19.11 10.34
CA GLY A 495 21.96 -19.68 10.44
C GLY A 495 23.09 -18.74 10.07
N SER A 496 24.03 -18.56 11.01
CA SER A 496 25.24 -17.76 10.94
C SER A 496 25.03 -16.29 10.52
N ARG A 497 24.23 -15.52 11.28
CA ARG A 497 24.28 -14.04 11.31
C ARG A 497 24.27 -13.36 9.92
N TYR A 498 23.42 -13.89 9.02
CA TYR A 498 23.06 -13.52 7.64
C TYR A 498 23.67 -14.36 6.51
N GLY A 499 22.99 -15.48 6.19
CA GLY A 499 22.71 -15.85 4.80
C GLY A 499 22.96 -17.30 4.42
N VAL A 500 21.90 -18.01 4.03
CA VAL A 500 21.81 -18.72 2.74
C VAL A 500 20.39 -18.55 2.20
N LEU A 501 20.25 -18.28 0.90
CA LEU A 501 19.00 -18.17 0.16
C LEU A 501 18.44 -19.59 -0.10
N ASP A 502 17.18 -19.85 0.21
CA ASP A 502 16.45 -20.83 -0.60
C ASP A 502 16.02 -20.12 -1.90
N SER A 503 16.11 -20.87 -2.99
CA SER A 503 15.85 -20.54 -4.40
C SER A 503 14.45 -19.98 -4.72
N SER A 504 13.59 -19.77 -3.72
CA SER A 504 12.15 -19.53 -3.88
C SER A 504 11.66 -18.12 -3.53
N GLY A 505 12.52 -17.22 -3.01
CA GLY A 505 12.15 -15.81 -2.76
C GLY A 505 13.29 -14.92 -2.25
N ASN A 506 13.03 -13.61 -2.19
CA ASN A 506 13.95 -12.59 -1.73
C ASN A 506 13.64 -12.15 -0.29
N ASN A 507 14.65 -12.15 0.59
CA ASN A 507 14.57 -11.62 1.94
C ASN A 507 15.48 -10.39 2.07
N TYR A 508 14.94 -9.24 2.50
CA TYR A 508 15.70 -8.03 2.75
C TYR A 508 15.57 -7.59 4.20
N TYR A 509 16.65 -7.12 4.80
CA TYR A 509 16.65 -6.64 6.17
C TYR A 509 17.52 -5.39 6.33
N VAL A 510 17.10 -4.53 7.26
CA VAL A 510 17.91 -3.42 7.78
C VAL A 510 17.76 -3.42 9.31
N VAL A 511 18.86 -3.68 10.00
CA VAL A 511 18.83 -4.02 11.43
C VAL A 511 20.07 -3.48 12.15
N MET A 512 19.91 -3.19 13.43
CA MET A 512 21.01 -2.93 14.34
C MET A 512 21.46 -4.26 14.95
N GLN A 513 22.76 -4.53 14.89
CA GLN A 513 23.36 -5.69 15.55
C GLN A 513 24.19 -5.28 16.75
N SER A 514 23.91 -5.85 17.93
CA SER A 514 24.74 -5.62 19.10
C SER A 514 26.12 -6.26 18.95
N GLN A 515 27.09 -5.70 19.68
CA GLN A 515 28.31 -6.43 20.01
C GLN A 515 27.99 -7.72 20.77
N LYS A 516 28.90 -8.68 20.70
CA LYS A 516 28.81 -9.92 21.48
C LYS A 516 28.99 -9.60 22.96
N SER A 517 28.02 -9.97 23.78
CA SER A 517 28.06 -9.76 25.23
C SER A 517 27.14 -10.76 25.93
N LYS A 518 26.89 -10.58 27.23
CA LYS A 518 25.92 -11.36 28.00
C LYS A 518 24.72 -10.48 28.33
N PHE A 519 23.59 -10.78 27.72
CA PHE A 519 22.36 -10.05 27.89
C PHE A 519 21.30 -10.90 28.61
N HIS A 520 20.65 -10.29 29.61
CA HIS A 520 19.57 -10.88 30.39
C HIS A 520 18.21 -10.21 30.11
N GLY A 521 18.19 -9.23 29.21
CA GLY A 521 16.96 -8.60 28.77
C GLY A 521 17.15 -7.46 27.79
N PHE A 522 16.04 -7.07 27.19
CA PHE A 522 15.88 -6.01 26.21
C PHE A 522 14.55 -5.31 26.45
N GLU A 523 14.54 -3.98 26.39
CA GLU A 523 13.34 -3.17 26.55
C GLU A 523 13.35 -2.02 25.54
N SER A 524 12.23 -1.82 24.84
CA SER A 524 12.05 -0.75 23.85
C SER A 524 10.56 -0.53 23.54
N SER A 525 10.25 0.59 22.88
CA SER A 525 8.95 0.84 22.25
C SER A 525 9.10 0.91 20.74
N ILE A 526 8.29 0.16 19.99
CA ILE A 526 8.30 0.17 18.52
C ILE A 526 7.05 0.85 18.01
N THR A 527 7.17 1.74 17.04
CA THR A 527 5.99 2.30 16.36
C THR A 527 5.24 1.25 15.54
N THR A 528 3.92 1.23 15.62
CA THR A 528 3.04 0.30 14.89
C THR A 528 2.44 0.98 13.67
N TRP A 529 2.43 0.33 12.50
CA TRP A 529 2.02 0.96 11.22
C TRP A 529 1.09 0.07 10.40
N ALA A 530 0.22 0.69 9.61
CA ALA A 530 -0.58 0.02 8.58
C ALA A 530 0.11 0.12 7.22
N LEU A 531 0.33 -1.02 6.56
CA LEU A 531 0.88 -1.07 5.20
C LEU A 531 -0.07 -1.88 4.31
N PRO A 532 -1.01 -1.22 3.60
CA PRO A 532 -1.99 -1.93 2.78
C PRO A 532 -1.43 -2.49 1.48
N ASN A 533 -0.24 -2.04 1.07
CA ASN A 533 0.41 -2.42 -0.18
C ASN A 533 1.30 -3.65 -0.04
N VAL A 534 1.16 -4.43 1.03
CA VAL A 534 1.87 -5.71 1.17
C VAL A 534 1.06 -6.77 0.42
N GLY A 535 1.66 -7.35 -0.61
CA GLY A 535 1.01 -8.37 -1.43
C GLY A 535 0.63 -9.62 -0.62
N PRO A 536 -0.33 -10.43 -1.11
CA PRO A 536 -0.74 -11.66 -0.43
C PRO A 536 0.39 -12.68 -0.27
N ASP A 537 1.46 -12.55 -1.05
CA ASP A 537 2.61 -13.45 -1.02
C ASP A 537 3.86 -12.81 -0.37
N GLN A 538 3.70 -11.63 0.21
CA GLN A 538 4.78 -10.84 0.77
C GLN A 538 4.67 -10.76 2.30
N SER A 539 5.75 -10.37 2.96
CA SER A 539 5.71 -10.02 4.37
C SER A 539 6.61 -8.85 4.71
N THR A 540 6.22 -8.09 5.73
CA THR A 540 7.01 -7.01 6.31
C THR A 540 6.89 -7.07 7.82
N ALA A 541 7.99 -6.87 8.54
CA ALA A 541 8.01 -7.04 9.97
C ALA A 541 9.01 -6.10 10.65
N SER A 542 8.70 -5.81 11.91
CA SER A 542 9.50 -5.01 12.83
C SER A 542 9.75 -5.83 14.08
N GLN A 543 10.99 -6.27 14.27
CA GLN A 543 11.29 -7.40 15.16
C GLN A 543 12.58 -7.19 15.94
N VAL A 544 12.67 -7.85 17.09
CA VAL A 544 13.89 -8.02 17.89
C VAL A 544 14.18 -9.50 18.07
N TRP A 545 15.47 -9.84 18.12
CA TRP A 545 15.99 -11.19 18.32
C TRP A 545 16.93 -11.24 19.51
N MET A 546 16.64 -12.13 20.47
CA MET A 546 17.56 -12.50 21.55
C MET A 546 18.27 -13.79 21.14
N ILE A 547 19.58 -13.72 20.88
CA ILE A 547 20.32 -14.79 20.20
C ILE A 547 21.21 -15.54 21.19
N GLY A 548 21.02 -16.85 21.35
CA GLY A 548 21.71 -17.66 22.37
C GLY A 548 23.08 -18.17 21.94
N ASP A 549 23.27 -18.37 20.64
CA ASP A 549 24.57 -18.66 20.08
C ASP A 549 24.85 -17.84 18.82
N VAL A 550 26.07 -17.35 18.69
CA VAL A 550 26.47 -16.48 17.58
C VAL A 550 27.66 -17.03 16.82
N ASP A 551 28.27 -18.10 17.34
CA ASP A 551 29.46 -18.76 16.80
C ASP A 551 29.28 -20.27 16.61
N GLY A 552 28.18 -20.83 17.13
CA GLY A 552 27.85 -22.26 17.04
C GLY A 552 27.10 -22.63 15.76
N PRO A 553 26.96 -23.93 15.46
CA PRO A 553 26.19 -24.42 14.33
C PRO A 553 24.70 -24.10 14.50
N ASP A 554 24.06 -23.72 13.40
CA ASP A 554 22.68 -23.24 13.33
C ASP A 554 21.65 -24.24 13.87
N GLU A 555 21.97 -25.53 13.76
CA GLU A 555 21.15 -26.65 14.22
C GLU A 555 20.88 -26.62 15.73
N ASN A 556 21.70 -25.90 16.51
CA ASN A 556 21.57 -25.78 17.97
C ASN A 556 21.23 -24.35 18.44
N LEU A 557 20.90 -23.45 17.49
CA LEU A 557 20.63 -22.06 17.79
C LEU A 557 19.24 -21.88 18.41
N ASN A 558 19.17 -21.32 19.62
CA ASN A 558 17.93 -20.83 20.20
C ASN A 558 17.84 -19.31 20.08
N VAL A 559 16.70 -18.83 19.58
CA VAL A 559 16.39 -17.41 19.45
C VAL A 559 15.00 -17.14 20.02
N ILE A 560 14.86 -16.08 20.81
CA ILE A 560 13.54 -15.50 21.12
C ILE A 560 13.31 -14.33 20.16
N GLN A 561 12.15 -14.31 19.52
CA GLN A 561 11.73 -13.25 18.61
C GLN A 561 10.41 -12.65 19.06
N THR A 562 10.31 -11.32 19.04
CA THR A 562 9.04 -10.60 19.25
C THR A 562 9.00 -9.36 18.38
N GLY A 563 7.80 -8.88 18.07
CA GLY A 563 7.59 -7.75 17.19
C GLY A 563 6.18 -7.69 16.62
N TRP A 564 6.00 -6.84 15.62
CA TRP A 564 4.78 -6.82 14.82
C TRP A 564 5.12 -7.13 13.36
N HIS A 565 4.15 -7.68 12.64
CA HIS A 565 4.31 -8.05 11.24
C HIS A 565 3.02 -7.83 10.46
N ILE A 566 3.16 -7.66 9.16
CA ILE A 566 2.12 -7.81 8.17
C ILE A 566 2.63 -8.91 7.26
N ASP A 567 2.15 -10.12 7.50
CA ASP A 567 2.30 -11.22 6.58
C ASP A 567 0.90 -11.76 6.30
N ASN A 568 0.69 -12.33 5.13
CA ASN A 568 -0.55 -13.05 4.88
C ASN A 568 -0.50 -14.45 5.53
N HIS A 569 -0.03 -14.53 6.80
CA HIS A 569 0.24 -15.76 7.55
C HIS A 569 1.37 -16.60 6.93
N LYS A 570 2.37 -15.91 6.36
CA LYS A 570 3.43 -16.50 5.52
C LYS A 570 4.79 -16.67 6.17
N THR A 571 4.93 -16.47 7.47
CA THR A 571 6.25 -16.61 8.10
C THR A 571 6.26 -17.71 9.16
N GLY A 572 7.13 -18.72 8.98
CA GLY A 572 7.53 -19.76 9.93
C GLY A 572 6.47 -20.31 10.91
N CYS A 573 6.95 -20.76 12.06
CA CYS A 573 6.12 -21.17 13.18
C CYS A 573 5.99 -19.98 14.13
N ILE A 574 4.89 -19.22 13.97
CA ILE A 574 4.68 -17.92 14.60
C ILE A 574 3.56 -17.97 15.62
N ASN A 575 3.63 -17.06 16.60
CA ASN A 575 2.68 -16.97 17.70
C ASN A 575 2.59 -18.33 18.41
N LEU A 576 1.38 -18.85 18.55
CA LEU A 576 1.09 -20.11 19.25
C LEU A 576 1.00 -21.32 18.32
N LEU A 577 1.35 -21.17 17.03
CA LEU A 577 1.60 -22.32 16.15
C LEU A 577 2.80 -23.13 16.68
N CYS A 578 3.75 -22.44 17.32
CA CYS A 578 4.85 -23.04 18.06
C CYS A 578 4.47 -23.38 19.49
N LYS A 579 4.51 -24.67 19.82
CA LYS A 579 4.33 -25.14 21.19
C LYS A 579 5.56 -24.78 22.02
N GLY A 580 5.44 -23.86 22.97
CA GLY A 580 6.55 -23.54 23.88
C GLY A 580 6.42 -22.20 24.61
N PHE A 581 5.71 -21.23 24.05
CA PHE A 581 5.35 -20.01 24.78
C PHE A 581 4.14 -20.26 25.67
N ILE A 582 4.27 -20.02 26.97
CA ILE A 582 3.18 -20.13 27.93
C ILE A 582 2.58 -18.74 28.12
N GLN A 583 1.37 -18.53 27.60
CA GLN A 583 0.64 -17.29 27.80
C GLN A 583 0.01 -17.26 29.20
N VAL A 584 -0.01 -16.08 29.81
CA VAL A 584 -0.67 -15.85 31.12
C VAL A 584 -1.69 -14.71 31.09
N SER A 585 -1.64 -13.82 30.08
CA SER A 585 -2.62 -12.75 29.92
C SER A 585 -3.96 -13.26 29.38
N ALA A 586 -5.05 -12.72 29.94
CA ALA A 586 -6.43 -12.92 29.52
C ALA A 586 -6.95 -11.78 28.61
N ILE A 587 -6.12 -10.78 28.33
CA ILE A 587 -6.52 -9.53 27.66
C ILE A 587 -5.80 -9.39 26.31
N PHE A 588 -4.50 -9.70 26.26
CA PHE A 588 -3.68 -9.51 25.07
C PHE A 588 -2.60 -10.58 24.95
N GLY A 589 -2.30 -10.98 23.72
CA GLY A 589 -1.34 -12.05 23.45
C GLY A 589 -0.95 -12.14 21.98
N PRO A 590 -0.04 -13.07 21.63
CA PRO A 590 0.41 -13.26 20.26
C PRO A 590 -0.75 -13.44 19.27
N GLY A 591 -0.65 -12.78 18.11
CA GLY A 591 -1.67 -12.82 17.06
C GLY A 591 -2.80 -11.77 17.18
N HIS A 592 -2.77 -10.88 18.17
CA HIS A 592 -3.68 -9.72 18.19
C HIS A 592 -3.31 -8.72 17.10
N ALA A 593 -4.31 -8.25 16.34
CA ALA A 593 -4.13 -7.21 15.34
C ALA A 593 -4.14 -5.82 16.00
N PHE A 594 -3.18 -4.97 15.63
CA PHE A 594 -3.23 -3.54 15.96
C PHE A 594 -4.22 -2.85 15.00
N THR A 595 -5.18 -2.08 15.53
CA THR A 595 -6.19 -1.40 14.70
C THR A 595 -6.46 0.01 15.18
N GLY A 596 -7.04 0.85 14.31
CA GLY A 596 -7.55 2.18 14.68
C GLY A 596 -6.53 3.04 15.43
N SER A 597 -6.79 3.30 16.72
CA SER A 597 -5.94 4.15 17.57
C SER A 597 -4.56 3.57 17.88
N ASP A 598 -4.35 2.28 17.62
CA ASP A 598 -3.12 1.56 17.91
C ASP A 598 -2.15 1.56 16.71
N LEU A 599 -2.47 2.33 15.68
CA LEU A 599 -1.65 2.50 14.48
C LEU A 599 -1.18 3.96 14.37
N SER A 600 0.08 4.13 14.01
CA SER A 600 0.70 5.42 13.69
C SER A 600 0.18 5.99 12.38
N THR A 601 0.23 7.32 12.29
CA THR A 601 -0.12 8.09 11.08
C THR A 601 1.04 8.97 10.68
N TYR A 602 1.28 9.08 9.38
CA TYR A 602 2.40 9.87 8.87
C TYR A 602 2.27 11.36 9.24
N GLY A 603 3.30 11.92 9.88
CA GLY A 603 3.31 13.29 10.36
C GLY A 603 2.29 13.59 11.46
N GLY A 604 1.62 12.56 11.99
CA GLY A 604 0.49 12.68 12.91
C GLY A 604 0.69 11.89 14.20
N LYS A 605 -0.41 11.39 14.76
CA LYS A 605 -0.41 10.57 15.98
C LYS A 605 0.49 9.35 15.77
N GLN A 606 1.41 9.13 16.70
CA GLN A 606 2.20 7.91 16.79
C GLN A 606 1.57 6.97 17.81
N ALA A 607 1.53 5.68 17.48
CA ALA A 607 1.17 4.60 18.38
C ALA A 607 2.39 3.69 18.57
N TYR A 608 2.51 3.12 19.77
CA TYR A 608 3.68 2.36 20.16
C TYR A 608 3.28 1.04 20.79
N PHE A 609 4.03 0.00 20.45
CA PHE A 609 4.06 -1.25 21.18
C PHE A 609 5.31 -1.27 22.07
N SER A 610 5.10 -1.10 23.38
CA SER A 610 6.17 -1.09 24.39
C SER A 610 6.26 -2.44 25.08
N PHE A 611 7.44 -3.04 25.06
CA PHE A 611 7.66 -4.37 25.63
C PHE A 611 9.04 -4.53 26.25
N GLU A 612 9.13 -5.51 27.15
CA GLU A 612 10.35 -6.00 27.77
C GLU A 612 10.43 -7.53 27.57
N ILE A 613 11.58 -8.00 27.08
CA ILE A 613 11.99 -9.40 27.21
C ILE A 613 13.00 -9.47 28.34
N ARG A 614 12.74 -10.25 29.39
CA ARG A 614 13.64 -10.35 30.55
C ARG A 614 13.71 -11.77 31.09
N LYS A 615 14.93 -12.23 31.38
CA LYS A 615 15.15 -13.49 32.08
C LYS A 615 14.81 -13.35 33.56
N ASP A 616 13.99 -14.26 34.07
CA ASP A 616 13.68 -14.37 35.49
C ASP A 616 14.92 -14.87 36.25
N PRO A 617 15.44 -14.10 37.22
CA PRO A 617 16.66 -14.48 37.94
C PRO A 617 16.47 -15.66 38.90
N GLU A 618 15.24 -15.96 39.34
CA GLU A 618 14.98 -17.06 40.28
C GLU A 618 14.73 -18.38 39.54
N LEU A 619 13.89 -18.37 38.51
CA LEU A 619 13.46 -19.60 37.82
C LEU A 619 14.15 -19.82 36.47
N GLY A 620 14.72 -18.77 35.88
CA GLY A 620 15.44 -18.80 34.60
C GLY A 620 14.55 -18.72 33.36
N HIS A 621 13.25 -18.49 33.52
CA HIS A 621 12.29 -18.36 32.42
C HIS A 621 12.41 -16.99 31.75
N TRP A 622 12.26 -16.93 30.43
CA TRP A 622 12.28 -15.66 29.70
C TRP A 622 10.88 -15.10 29.59
N TRP A 623 10.62 -13.96 30.22
CA TRP A 623 9.32 -13.30 30.25
C TRP A 623 9.20 -12.27 29.14
N LEU A 624 8.04 -12.23 28.48
CA LEU A 624 7.58 -11.13 27.64
C LEU A 624 6.52 -10.35 28.40
N SER A 625 6.79 -9.06 28.61
CA SER A 625 5.92 -8.18 29.37
C SER A 625 5.74 -6.84 28.67
N THR A 626 4.63 -6.16 28.95
CA THR A 626 4.43 -4.75 28.64
C THR A 626 4.55 -3.95 29.95
N ALA A 627 4.41 -2.62 29.89
CA ALA A 627 4.46 -1.76 31.08
C ALA A 627 3.48 -2.19 32.19
N ASP A 628 2.28 -2.63 31.78
CA ASP A 628 1.15 -2.85 32.68
C ASP A 628 0.74 -4.33 32.79
N GLU A 629 1.28 -5.24 31.95
CA GLU A 629 0.85 -6.63 31.91
C GLU A 629 1.97 -7.63 31.56
N ASN A 630 1.99 -8.77 32.25
CA ASN A 630 2.83 -9.90 31.85
C ASN A 630 2.08 -10.71 30.78
N LEU A 631 2.62 -10.80 29.57
CA LEU A 631 1.94 -11.50 28.47
C LEU A 631 2.11 -13.01 28.60
N GLY A 632 3.34 -13.44 28.90
CA GLY A 632 3.70 -14.84 29.03
C GLY A 632 5.21 -15.03 29.09
N TYR A 633 5.66 -16.29 29.00
CA TYR A 633 7.08 -16.61 29.08
C TYR A 633 7.45 -17.85 28.27
N TRP A 634 8.72 -17.93 27.88
CA TRP A 634 9.36 -19.13 27.38
C TRP A 634 10.07 -19.84 28.55
N PRO A 635 9.68 -21.09 28.88
CA PRO A 635 10.40 -21.92 29.84
C PRO A 635 11.85 -22.16 29.37
N LYS A 636 12.79 -22.31 30.30
CA LYS A 636 14.20 -22.53 29.96
C LYS A 636 14.42 -23.91 29.32
N GLU A 637 13.53 -24.84 29.64
CA GLU A 637 13.52 -26.21 29.18
C GLU A 637 13.32 -26.31 27.66
N VAL A 638 12.62 -25.33 27.05
CA VAL A 638 12.45 -25.25 25.59
C VAL A 638 13.54 -24.41 24.91
N LEU A 639 14.48 -23.85 25.67
CA LEU A 639 15.55 -22.95 25.21
C LEU A 639 16.93 -23.33 25.80
N PRO A 640 17.43 -24.56 25.60
CA PRO A 640 18.64 -25.06 26.24
C PRO A 640 19.92 -24.25 25.91
N SER A 641 20.01 -23.59 24.75
CA SER A 641 21.16 -22.75 24.37
C SER A 641 20.96 -21.24 24.60
N LEU A 642 19.80 -20.82 25.15
CA LEU A 642 19.51 -19.43 25.50
C LEU A 642 19.41 -19.24 27.02
N ASP A 643 20.36 -19.80 27.77
CA ASP A 643 20.48 -19.44 29.20
C ASP A 643 20.88 -17.96 29.34
N VAL A 644 21.67 -17.42 28.43
CA VAL A 644 21.96 -16.00 28.31
C VAL A 644 21.96 -15.64 26.83
N ALA A 645 21.49 -14.44 26.47
CA ALA A 645 21.59 -13.99 25.09
C ALA A 645 23.02 -13.47 24.84
N LYS A 646 23.67 -13.98 23.79
CA LYS A 646 25.02 -13.59 23.36
C LYS A 646 25.02 -12.37 22.43
N ALA A 647 23.90 -12.10 21.77
CA ALA A 647 23.67 -10.90 20.97
C ALA A 647 22.19 -10.54 20.93
N ILE A 648 21.92 -9.28 20.62
CA ILE A 648 20.58 -8.76 20.38
C ILE A 648 20.60 -7.98 19.07
N ASP A 649 19.75 -8.39 18.16
CA ASP A 649 19.55 -7.72 16.88
C ASP A 649 18.12 -7.15 16.84
N PHE A 650 17.91 -6.01 16.17
CA PHE A 650 16.56 -5.44 16.03
C PHE A 650 16.44 -4.53 14.79
N GLY A 651 15.28 -4.50 14.15
CA GLY A 651 15.03 -3.66 12.99
C GLY A 651 13.89 -4.17 12.11
N GLY A 652 13.99 -3.87 10.81
CA GLY A 652 12.98 -4.23 9.82
C GLY A 652 13.42 -5.38 8.92
N VAL A 653 12.48 -6.28 8.60
CA VAL A 653 12.67 -7.41 7.69
C VAL A 653 11.51 -7.48 6.73
N VAL A 654 11.78 -7.75 5.46
CA VAL A 654 10.77 -7.97 4.43
C VAL A 654 11.09 -9.22 3.62
N TYR A 655 10.03 -9.83 3.10
CA TYR A 655 10.08 -10.95 2.16
C TYR A 655 9.20 -10.64 0.95
N SER A 656 9.67 -11.06 -0.23
CA SER A 656 8.89 -11.08 -1.46
C SER A 656 9.28 -12.27 -2.32
N PRO A 657 8.35 -12.85 -3.11
CA PRO A 657 8.68 -13.81 -4.15
C PRO A 657 9.72 -13.27 -5.15
N ASN A 658 10.45 -14.17 -5.84
CA ASN A 658 11.50 -13.77 -6.80
C ASN A 658 10.98 -12.93 -7.97
N ASN A 659 9.72 -13.11 -8.33
CA ASN A 659 9.03 -12.45 -9.44
C ASN A 659 8.21 -11.22 -9.02
N GLU A 660 8.40 -10.73 -7.80
CA GLU A 660 7.69 -9.56 -7.28
C GLU A 660 8.66 -8.53 -6.72
N GLY A 661 8.25 -7.26 -6.76
CA GLY A 661 8.97 -6.20 -6.06
C GLY A 661 8.77 -6.31 -4.56
N SER A 662 9.83 -6.08 -3.78
CA SER A 662 9.74 -6.16 -2.31
C SER A 662 8.73 -5.17 -1.68
N PRO A 663 8.02 -5.56 -0.60
CA PRO A 663 6.99 -4.74 0.03
C PRO A 663 7.59 -3.56 0.82
N PRO A 664 6.80 -2.52 1.15
CA PRO A 664 7.25 -1.47 2.06
C PRO A 664 7.66 -2.02 3.44
N MET A 665 8.68 -1.40 4.05
CA MET A 665 9.20 -1.76 5.38
C MET A 665 8.87 -0.68 6.42
N GLY A 666 8.49 -1.11 7.63
CA GLY A 666 8.21 -0.18 8.73
C GLY A 666 6.97 0.68 8.45
N SER A 667 7.16 1.98 8.26
CA SER A 667 6.07 2.88 7.86
C SER A 667 5.87 2.97 6.35
N GLY A 668 6.76 2.35 5.56
CA GLY A 668 6.86 2.53 4.11
C GLY A 668 7.69 3.75 3.70
N TYR A 669 8.20 4.50 4.67
CA TYR A 669 9.04 5.68 4.43
C TYR A 669 10.48 5.45 4.88
N PHE A 670 11.40 6.18 4.29
CA PHE A 670 12.82 6.14 4.65
C PHE A 670 13.07 6.61 6.08
N ALA A 671 14.11 6.06 6.69
CA ALA A 671 14.54 6.43 8.04
C ALA A 671 14.82 7.93 8.18
N GLU A 672 15.33 8.56 7.11
CA GLU A 672 15.71 9.98 7.02
C GLU A 672 14.53 10.95 7.22
N GLU A 673 13.30 10.51 6.96
CA GLU A 673 12.09 11.32 7.18
C GLU A 673 11.90 11.66 8.68
N GLY A 674 12.51 10.88 9.57
CA GLY A 674 12.57 11.17 11.00
C GLY A 674 11.32 10.79 11.79
N ILE A 675 11.31 11.20 13.07
CA ILE A 675 10.28 10.85 14.05
C ILE A 675 8.92 11.39 13.59
N GLY A 676 7.89 10.56 13.74
CA GLY A 676 6.52 10.87 13.30
C GLY A 676 6.21 10.40 11.88
N LYS A 677 7.21 9.98 11.11
CA LYS A 677 7.08 9.64 9.69
C LYS A 677 7.69 8.28 9.35
N SER A 678 8.91 8.01 9.82
CA SER A 678 9.55 6.70 9.69
C SER A 678 9.16 5.76 10.84
N SER A 679 9.36 4.45 10.66
CA SER A 679 9.25 3.51 11.78
C SER A 679 10.50 3.59 12.63
N TYR A 680 10.37 3.47 13.95
CA TYR A 680 11.55 3.49 14.83
C TYR A 680 11.36 2.70 16.12
N PHE A 681 12.49 2.26 16.65
CA PHE A 681 12.64 1.80 18.03
C PHE A 681 12.98 3.01 18.90
N LYS A 682 12.20 3.23 19.96
CA LYS A 682 12.35 4.30 20.94
C LYS A 682 12.91 3.73 22.24
N SER A 683 13.80 4.50 22.88
CA SER A 683 14.34 4.19 24.22
C SER A 683 14.90 2.76 24.32
N VAL A 684 15.78 2.37 23.39
CA VAL A 684 16.38 1.04 23.41
C VAL A 684 17.26 0.87 24.65
N THR A 685 16.99 -0.16 25.44
CA THR A 685 17.76 -0.49 26.65
C THR A 685 18.08 -1.98 26.71
N PHE A 686 19.26 -2.29 27.24
CA PHE A 686 19.75 -3.65 27.44
C PHE A 686 19.89 -3.95 28.93
N ARG A 687 19.86 -5.23 29.31
CA ARG A 687 20.21 -5.67 30.67
C ARG A 687 21.45 -6.56 30.67
N GLY A 688 22.44 -6.18 31.46
CA GLY A 688 23.70 -6.92 31.62
C GLY A 688 23.64 -7.93 32.77
N ASP A 689 24.80 -8.49 33.12
CA ASP A 689 24.94 -9.49 34.19
C ASP A 689 24.51 -8.99 35.57
N ASP A 690 24.59 -7.68 35.84
CA ASP A 690 24.14 -7.06 37.09
C ASP A 690 22.62 -6.87 37.17
N GLN A 691 21.88 -7.36 36.17
CA GLN A 691 20.42 -7.22 36.00
C GLN A 691 19.93 -5.77 35.88
N ARG A 692 20.85 -4.79 35.79
CA ARG A 692 20.49 -3.38 35.63
C ARG A 692 20.26 -3.08 34.15
N ALA A 693 19.23 -2.28 33.89
CA ALA A 693 19.01 -1.72 32.57
C ALA A 693 20.04 -0.63 32.31
N PHE A 694 20.62 -0.63 31.12
CA PHE A 694 21.51 0.42 30.66
C PHE A 694 21.13 0.80 29.22
N THR A 695 21.24 2.09 28.93
CA THR A 695 21.21 2.55 27.55
C THR A 695 22.58 2.28 26.94
N PRO A 696 22.67 1.56 25.81
CA PRO A 696 23.93 1.34 25.10
C PRO A 696 24.64 2.68 24.78
N GLY A 697 25.96 2.66 24.57
CA GLY A 697 26.73 3.82 24.05
C GLY A 697 26.96 3.67 22.54
N LYS A 698 27.11 4.76 21.76
CA LYS A 698 27.06 4.77 20.27
C LYS A 698 27.74 3.59 19.53
N ASP A 699 28.84 3.06 20.06
CA ASP A 699 29.60 1.97 19.43
C ASP A 699 29.08 0.54 19.74
N TRP A 700 28.04 0.40 20.57
CA TRP A 700 27.53 -0.89 21.05
C TRP A 700 26.78 -1.73 20.01
N ALA A 701 26.29 -1.08 18.95
CA ALA A 701 25.60 -1.75 17.88
C ALA A 701 25.95 -1.09 16.54
N ARG A 702 25.92 -1.88 15.48
CA ARG A 702 26.18 -1.41 14.11
C ARG A 702 24.97 -1.67 13.22
N ALA A 703 24.72 -0.75 12.29
CA ALA A 703 23.76 -0.96 11.22
C ALA A 703 24.26 -2.05 10.26
N VAL A 704 23.38 -2.97 9.89
CA VAL A 704 23.64 -4.02 8.92
C VAL A 704 22.43 -4.14 8.00
N GLN A 705 22.70 -4.24 6.69
CA GLN A 705 21.68 -4.43 5.67
C GLN A 705 22.23 -5.26 4.51
N ASN A 706 21.36 -6.03 3.86
CA ASN A 706 21.69 -6.81 2.65
C ASN A 706 21.10 -6.19 1.37
N VAL A 707 20.71 -4.92 1.43
CA VAL A 707 19.96 -4.22 0.40
C VAL A 707 20.50 -2.81 0.25
N ALA A 708 20.40 -2.23 -0.95
CA ALA A 708 20.85 -0.86 -1.18
C ALA A 708 19.96 0.16 -0.44
N GLU A 709 20.57 1.23 0.06
CA GLU A 709 19.90 2.29 0.84
C GLU A 709 18.73 2.95 0.10
N LYS A 710 18.75 2.97 -1.24
CA LYS A 710 17.64 3.50 -2.04
C LYS A 710 16.32 2.71 -1.92
N TYR A 711 16.34 1.51 -1.30
CA TYR A 711 15.13 0.70 -1.07
C TYR A 711 14.74 0.69 0.40
N TYR A 712 15.71 0.48 1.30
CA TYR A 712 15.51 0.45 2.75
C TYR A 712 16.73 1.03 3.45
N GLN A 713 16.48 1.72 4.57
CA GLN A 713 17.53 2.36 5.37
C GLN A 713 17.31 2.11 6.86
N ILE A 714 18.39 2.25 7.62
CA ILE A 714 18.38 2.33 9.07
C ILE A 714 19.35 3.41 9.55
N ILE A 715 18.91 4.23 10.50
CA ILE A 715 19.68 5.37 11.03
C ILE A 715 19.68 5.32 12.56
N ALA A 716 20.89 5.38 13.14
CA ALA A 716 21.11 5.41 14.58
C ALA A 716 22.34 6.28 14.95
N PRO A 717 22.27 7.15 15.99
CA PRO A 717 21.04 7.64 16.62
C PRO A 717 20.31 8.64 15.70
N ILE A 718 18.99 8.80 15.87
CA ILE A 718 18.22 9.84 15.17
C ILE A 718 18.70 11.24 15.63
N PRO A 719 18.96 12.20 14.73
CA PRO A 719 19.47 13.54 15.06
C PRO A 719 18.70 14.32 16.14
N ASP A 720 17.38 14.10 16.25
CA ASP A 720 16.48 14.86 17.15
C ASP A 720 15.80 14.01 18.24
N GLY A 721 16.19 12.73 18.40
CA GLY A 721 15.43 11.75 19.20
C GLY A 721 15.94 11.46 20.62
N GLY A 722 17.07 12.03 21.03
CA GLY A 722 17.79 11.58 22.22
C GLY A 722 18.62 10.30 21.97
N PRO A 723 19.39 9.84 22.98
CA PRO A 723 20.27 8.68 22.80
C PRO A 723 19.45 7.41 22.55
N TRP A 724 19.78 6.69 21.46
CA TRP A 724 19.29 5.34 21.12
C TRP A 724 17.84 5.19 20.69
N ASN A 725 17.33 6.19 19.96
CA ASN A 725 16.26 5.94 19.00
C ASN A 725 16.87 5.51 17.66
N VAL A 726 16.27 4.50 17.04
CA VAL A 726 16.74 3.88 15.79
C VAL A 726 15.61 3.89 14.78
N ALA A 727 15.72 4.70 13.73
CA ALA A 727 14.76 4.76 12.65
C ALA A 727 15.12 3.76 11.55
N TYR A 728 14.11 3.13 10.97
CA TYR A 728 14.26 2.23 9.83
C TYR A 728 13.01 2.27 8.94
N GLY A 729 13.18 1.89 7.68
CA GLY A 729 12.08 1.74 6.75
C GLY A 729 12.47 2.05 5.32
N GLY A 730 11.48 1.97 4.45
CA GLY A 730 11.61 2.32 3.04
C GLY A 730 10.40 1.83 2.23
N PRO A 731 10.17 2.40 1.04
CA PRO A 731 9.01 2.10 0.23
C PRO A 731 9.05 0.72 -0.44
N GLY A 732 10.23 0.08 -0.47
CA GLY A 732 10.46 -1.17 -1.17
C GLY A 732 10.58 -1.01 -2.68
N GLY A 733 10.11 -1.99 -3.45
CA GLY A 733 10.12 -1.97 -4.90
C GLY A 733 11.35 -2.59 -5.57
N LEU A 734 12.26 -3.21 -4.83
CA LEU A 734 13.38 -3.97 -5.43
C LEU A 734 12.88 -5.25 -6.10
N PHE A 735 13.17 -5.42 -7.39
CA PHE A 735 12.93 -6.64 -8.18
C PHE A 735 14.27 -7.33 -8.50
N ASN A 736 14.37 -8.64 -8.29
CA ASN A 736 15.57 -9.41 -8.64
C ASN A 736 15.35 -10.09 -10.01
N SER A 737 15.89 -9.52 -11.09
CA SER A 737 15.72 -10.03 -12.45
C SER A 737 16.58 -11.28 -12.78
N SER A 738 17.32 -11.82 -11.81
CA SER A 738 18.32 -12.88 -12.04
C SER A 738 17.73 -14.30 -12.18
N ALA A 739 16.41 -14.45 -12.25
CA ALA A 739 15.72 -15.75 -12.27
C ALA A 739 14.65 -15.84 -13.37
N VAL A 740 15.01 -15.45 -14.61
CA VAL A 740 14.26 -15.79 -15.83
C VAL A 740 15.07 -16.79 -16.64
#